data_AF-A0A1I7VGL5-F1
#
_entry.id   AF-A0A1I7VGL5-F1
#
_cell.length_a   1.000
_cell.length_b   1.000
_cell.length_c   1.000
_cell.angle_alpha   90.00
_cell.angle_beta   90.00
_cell.angle_gamma   90.00
#
_symmetry.space_group_name_H-M   'P 1'
#
loop_
_entity.id
_entity.type
_entity.pdbx_description
1 polymer ?
#
loop_
_entity_poly.entity_id
_entity_poly.type
_entity_poly.pdbx_seq_one_letter_code
_entity_poly.pdbx_strand_id
1 'polypeptide(L)'
;MRHWENNTCITFIPRQPEHHNYIVFTVDKCGCCSYVGRKSNGPQAISIGKNCDKFGIVVHELGHVIGFWHEHTRLDRDQHVDIFYKSIQQAQDYNFEKLKPDEIDSLGEPYDYASIMHYARDTFSRAMYLDTILPKGKFGERPEIGQRMQLSLGDISQTKKLYKCAACGETLVKEFGELRLDGSSTICHWRIIAAFGEFIVLNVSTLDLPSPKRDCASERDNYLIIRDGHYIGSPISDKLCGGVISRTIVSTGNRLFIQTQTSYPLFSIFAHYIAICGGHIVGDIGTIQSPRYPESYKPDEECKWLITVQEGYQIALTFHFFSLETHRDCIYDRLEIYDGTVVESAALLSKLCGQIMTKSLVSHFNTVLLLFISDSTVQKEGFHISYAKEIDECKSDNHGCEHYCVNKIGGYECQCNIGYSLRTDGKTCQSTCGGIIKGSNGTFHSPNYPLNYTPLKTCVWQIEADNEYQIIVNFTNFDVEGMKSACSYDYVLIQNDEGMEERYCGHYNSLVYTSTTNRIKVSFVSDNTIEKNGFMAYFITDLDECRNNNAGCQQRCTNTIGSYQCECESGYVLADDGHNCKEGGCNLQVYDPEGEITSPNYPFDYPKGKNCNWHFVTTPGHRLSISFEEFMFEEHNTCKYDHIEIFDGGNSDATSLGIFCGSDIPPNLQSSANQLFMTMLTDASVDRRGFKAFFSSVCGGNLKAEQTIGYIYSHARYSDGKYEKKMRCEWRIMAQQNRGVNIRFAQFDLEREVNCEFDYVEIYDGGEILEEHRVARYCGDKLPPSFTSTGRSLLLLLITDESEEQKGFIAEYRSSIPGKITPLTSTTRRPPREPIINNN
;
A
#
# COMPACT_ATOMS: atom_id res chain seq x y z
N MET A 1 -14.48 -22.18 -7.28
CA MET A 1 -14.35 -23.50 -7.95
C MET A 1 -15.44 -24.48 -7.55
N ARG A 2 -15.56 -24.91 -6.28
CA ARG A 2 -16.62 -25.84 -5.83
C ARG A 2 -18.03 -25.43 -6.30
N HIS A 3 -18.36 -24.14 -6.27
CA HIS A 3 -19.65 -23.63 -6.76
C HIS A 3 -19.92 -23.97 -8.24
N TRP A 4 -18.91 -23.86 -9.10
CA TRP A 4 -19.00 -24.29 -10.50
C TRP A 4 -19.09 -25.81 -10.62
N GLU A 5 -18.30 -26.56 -9.85
CA GLU A 5 -18.32 -28.04 -9.86
C GLU A 5 -19.66 -28.63 -9.37
N ASN A 6 -20.30 -27.97 -8.41
CA ASN A 6 -21.57 -28.41 -7.82
C ASN A 6 -22.75 -28.21 -8.79
N ASN A 7 -22.70 -27.16 -9.61
CA ASN A 7 -23.79 -26.80 -10.51
C ASN A 7 -23.60 -27.29 -11.96
N THR A 8 -22.37 -27.64 -12.34
CA THR A 8 -22.00 -28.03 -13.72
C THR A 8 -21.23 -29.34 -13.74
N CYS A 9 -20.82 -29.80 -14.93
CA CYS A 9 -19.97 -30.98 -15.05
C CYS A 9 -18.47 -30.66 -15.10
N ILE A 10 -18.09 -29.39 -14.95
CA ILE A 10 -16.70 -28.95 -14.95
C ILE A 10 -16.04 -29.39 -13.65
N THR A 11 -14.77 -29.80 -13.73
CA THR A 11 -13.94 -30.13 -12.59
C THR A 11 -12.65 -29.32 -12.61
N PHE A 12 -12.28 -28.77 -11.46
CA PHE A 12 -11.02 -28.08 -11.26
C PHE A 12 -10.07 -29.00 -10.50
N ILE A 13 -8.86 -29.18 -11.02
CA ILE A 13 -7.87 -30.08 -10.44
C ILE A 13 -6.56 -29.37 -10.15
N PRO A 14 -5.87 -29.74 -9.05
CA PRO A 14 -4.51 -29.27 -8.82
C PRO A 14 -3.62 -29.61 -10.02
N ARG A 15 -2.75 -28.67 -10.37
CA ARG A 15 -1.78 -28.86 -11.45
C ARG A 15 -0.83 -30.00 -11.08
N GLN A 16 -0.62 -30.91 -12.02
CA GLN A 16 0.44 -31.93 -11.97
C GLN A 16 1.50 -31.61 -13.04
N PRO A 17 2.73 -32.14 -12.95
CA PRO A 17 3.79 -31.85 -13.93
C PRO A 17 3.39 -32.12 -15.39
N GLU A 18 2.52 -33.10 -15.63
CA GLU A 18 1.98 -33.44 -16.95
C GLU A 18 0.94 -32.43 -17.49
N HIS A 19 0.36 -31.58 -16.63
CA HIS A 19 -0.61 -30.56 -17.03
C HIS A 19 0.11 -29.33 -17.61
N HIS A 20 0.20 -29.32 -18.94
CA HIS A 20 0.84 -28.24 -19.70
C HIS A 20 0.04 -26.94 -19.68
N ASN A 21 -1.30 -27.03 -19.57
CA ASN A 21 -2.20 -25.87 -19.54
C ASN A 21 -2.89 -25.82 -18.19
N TYR A 22 -2.85 -24.67 -17.53
CA TYR A 22 -3.40 -24.52 -16.20
C TYR A 22 -3.71 -23.06 -15.90
N ILE A 23 -4.64 -22.83 -14.99
CA ILE A 23 -4.91 -21.49 -14.47
C ILE A 23 -4.01 -21.21 -13.26
N VAL A 24 -3.63 -19.95 -13.10
CA VAL A 24 -2.83 -19.45 -11.98
C VAL A 24 -3.52 -18.21 -11.43
N PHE A 25 -3.76 -18.18 -10.13
CA PHE A 25 -4.21 -16.94 -9.48
C PHE A 25 -3.03 -16.02 -9.27
N THR A 26 -3.15 -14.79 -9.73
CA THR A 26 -2.13 -13.74 -9.62
C THR A 26 -2.74 -12.46 -9.11
N VAL A 27 -1.89 -11.48 -8.81
CA VAL A 27 -2.29 -10.10 -8.53
C VAL A 27 -1.72 -9.25 -9.65
N ASP A 28 -2.58 -8.81 -10.58
CA ASP A 28 -2.19 -8.00 -11.74
C ASP A 28 -2.80 -6.59 -11.65
N LYS A 29 -2.24 -5.65 -12.42
CA LYS A 29 -2.63 -4.24 -12.45
C LYS A 29 -4.06 -4.01 -12.95
N CYS A 30 -4.62 -4.97 -13.69
CA CYS A 30 -5.98 -4.93 -14.20
C CYS A 30 -7.07 -5.05 -13.10
N GLY A 31 -6.69 -5.34 -11.84
CA GLY A 31 -7.66 -5.53 -10.75
C GLY A 31 -8.26 -6.93 -10.77
N CYS A 32 -9.58 -7.02 -10.90
CA CYS A 32 -10.30 -8.28 -11.09
C CYS A 32 -10.44 -8.52 -12.59
N CYS A 33 -9.64 -9.41 -13.16
CA CYS A 33 -9.73 -9.71 -14.59
C CYS A 33 -9.27 -11.12 -14.92
N SER A 34 -9.84 -11.69 -15.98
CA SER A 34 -9.45 -12.98 -16.53
C SER A 34 -9.63 -13.01 -18.04
N TYR A 35 -8.79 -13.81 -18.70
CA TYR A 35 -8.96 -14.11 -20.11
C TYR A 35 -10.19 -14.97 -20.34
N VAL A 36 -10.87 -14.72 -21.47
CA VAL A 36 -12.02 -15.53 -21.89
C VAL A 36 -11.56 -16.79 -22.62
N GLY A 37 -11.93 -17.93 -22.07
CA GLY A 37 -11.57 -19.26 -22.56
C GLY A 37 -10.08 -19.55 -22.42
N ARG A 38 -9.62 -20.64 -23.06
CA ARG A 38 -8.21 -21.01 -23.12
C ARG A 38 -7.49 -20.16 -24.18
N LYS A 39 -6.55 -19.32 -23.76
CA LYS A 39 -5.78 -18.45 -24.67
C LYS A 39 -4.39 -18.97 -25.06
N SER A 40 -3.74 -19.76 -24.20
CA SER A 40 -2.32 -20.12 -24.38
C SER A 40 -2.03 -21.62 -24.22
N ASN A 41 -0.81 -22.01 -24.62
CA ASN A 41 -0.17 -23.27 -24.23
C ASN A 41 0.70 -23.02 -23.00
N GLY A 42 0.12 -23.14 -21.80
CA GLY A 42 0.84 -22.80 -20.57
C GLY A 42 -0.05 -22.29 -19.43
N PRO A 43 0.56 -21.57 -18.46
CA PRO A 43 -0.19 -20.86 -17.44
C PRO A 43 -1.08 -19.76 -18.05
N GLN A 44 -2.31 -19.67 -17.54
CA GLN A 44 -3.25 -18.58 -17.79
C GLN A 44 -3.56 -17.88 -16.47
N ALA A 45 -3.26 -16.59 -16.39
CA ALA A 45 -3.47 -15.80 -15.19
C ALA A 45 -4.95 -15.46 -14.99
N ILE A 46 -5.41 -15.59 -13.74
CA ILE A 46 -6.65 -15.03 -13.21
C ILE A 46 -6.21 -13.99 -12.17
N SER A 47 -6.45 -12.72 -12.44
CA SER A 47 -6.07 -11.65 -11.52
C SER A 47 -7.16 -11.43 -10.48
N ILE A 48 -6.82 -11.65 -9.21
CA ILE A 48 -7.66 -11.32 -8.05
C ILE A 48 -6.92 -10.26 -7.23
N GLY A 49 -7.10 -8.99 -7.61
CA GLY A 49 -6.48 -7.84 -6.95
C GLY A 49 -7.08 -7.47 -5.58
N LYS A 50 -6.61 -6.35 -5.01
CA LYS A 50 -7.13 -5.77 -3.75
C LYS A 50 -8.66 -5.59 -3.86
N ASN A 51 -9.42 -6.15 -2.91
CA ASN A 51 -10.90 -6.16 -2.86
C ASN A 51 -11.64 -7.07 -3.87
N CYS A 52 -10.94 -7.94 -4.60
CA CYS A 52 -11.52 -8.90 -5.55
C CYS A 52 -11.78 -10.30 -4.95
N ASP A 53 -11.43 -10.53 -3.69
CA ASP A 53 -11.51 -11.81 -2.97
C ASP A 53 -12.94 -12.21 -2.57
N LYS A 54 -13.93 -11.37 -2.88
CA LYS A 54 -15.35 -11.66 -2.64
C LYS A 54 -15.82 -12.83 -3.50
N PHE A 55 -16.60 -13.73 -2.91
CA PHE A 55 -17.11 -14.95 -3.54
C PHE A 55 -17.64 -14.74 -4.97
N GLY A 56 -18.58 -13.80 -5.17
CA GLY A 56 -19.19 -13.58 -6.48
C GLY A 56 -18.23 -13.04 -7.55
N ILE A 57 -17.22 -12.26 -7.14
CA ILE A 57 -16.21 -11.75 -8.06
C ILE A 57 -15.34 -12.91 -8.54
N VAL A 58 -14.85 -13.75 -7.62
CA VAL A 58 -14.06 -14.93 -7.99
C VAL A 58 -14.85 -15.90 -8.87
N VAL A 59 -16.16 -16.07 -8.62
CA VAL A 59 -17.03 -16.90 -9.47
C VAL A 59 -17.18 -16.30 -10.87
N HIS A 60 -17.33 -14.97 -10.98
CA HIS A 60 -17.37 -14.22 -12.25
C HIS A 60 -16.08 -14.40 -13.06
N GLU A 61 -14.91 -14.19 -12.44
CA GLU A 61 -13.63 -14.33 -13.14
C GLU A 61 -13.40 -15.77 -13.63
N LEU A 62 -13.83 -16.76 -12.85
CA LEU A 62 -13.82 -18.16 -13.31
C LEU A 62 -14.79 -18.39 -14.49
N GLY A 63 -15.87 -17.62 -14.61
CA GLY A 63 -16.76 -17.64 -15.78
C GLY A 63 -16.06 -17.23 -17.08
N HIS A 64 -15.15 -16.25 -17.02
CA HIS A 64 -14.29 -15.92 -18.15
C HIS A 64 -13.38 -17.09 -18.52
N VAL A 65 -12.71 -17.73 -17.56
CA VAL A 65 -11.87 -18.92 -17.81
C VAL A 65 -12.65 -20.03 -18.52
N ILE A 66 -13.88 -20.26 -18.09
CA ILE A 66 -14.79 -21.26 -18.68
C ILE A 66 -15.15 -20.91 -20.12
N GLY A 67 -15.14 -19.63 -20.49
CA GLY A 67 -15.32 -19.18 -21.87
C GLY A 67 -16.42 -18.14 -22.07
N PHE A 68 -16.92 -17.52 -21.00
CA PHE A 68 -18.00 -16.53 -21.13
C PHE A 68 -17.50 -15.10 -21.23
N TRP A 69 -18.14 -14.34 -22.11
CA TRP A 69 -18.05 -12.89 -22.17
C TRP A 69 -19.13 -12.26 -21.28
N HIS A 70 -19.08 -10.94 -21.10
CA HIS A 70 -20.11 -10.24 -20.33
C HIS A 70 -21.45 -10.29 -21.07
N GLU A 71 -22.53 -10.56 -20.33
CA GLU A 71 -23.86 -10.76 -20.92
C GLU A 71 -24.35 -9.53 -21.71
N HIS A 72 -23.99 -8.31 -21.26
CA HIS A 72 -24.32 -7.05 -21.94
C HIS A 72 -23.48 -6.77 -23.19
N THR A 73 -22.61 -7.68 -23.62
CA THR A 73 -21.83 -7.55 -24.89
C THR A 73 -22.44 -8.35 -26.03
N ARG A 74 -23.55 -9.07 -25.78
CA ARG A 74 -24.28 -9.85 -26.78
C ARG A 74 -24.79 -9.01 -27.96
N LEU A 75 -24.91 -9.67 -29.12
CA LEU A 75 -25.44 -9.07 -30.35
C LEU A 75 -26.89 -8.60 -30.21
N ASP A 76 -27.71 -9.33 -29.45
CA ASP A 76 -29.13 -9.08 -29.22
C ASP A 76 -29.40 -8.21 -27.98
N ARG A 77 -28.37 -7.69 -27.30
CA ARG A 77 -28.53 -6.93 -26.05
C ARG A 77 -29.47 -5.73 -26.18
N ASP A 78 -29.50 -5.06 -27.33
CA ASP A 78 -30.25 -3.81 -27.50
C ASP A 78 -31.77 -4.07 -27.50
N GLN A 79 -32.21 -5.33 -27.55
CA GLN A 79 -33.60 -5.75 -27.33
C GLN A 79 -33.94 -5.89 -25.83
N HIS A 80 -32.93 -5.90 -24.96
CA HIS A 80 -33.02 -6.27 -23.55
C HIS A 80 -32.55 -5.17 -22.61
N VAL A 81 -31.53 -4.40 -22.99
CA VAL A 81 -30.96 -3.30 -22.19
C VAL A 81 -30.70 -2.07 -23.06
N ASP A 82 -30.75 -0.89 -22.46
CA ASP A 82 -30.30 0.37 -23.04
C ASP A 82 -28.96 0.78 -22.40
N ILE A 83 -28.03 1.28 -23.22
CA ILE A 83 -26.71 1.77 -22.80
C ILE A 83 -26.67 3.30 -22.87
N PHE A 84 -26.36 3.95 -21.74
CA PHE A 84 -26.26 5.40 -21.64
C PHE A 84 -24.81 5.87 -21.76
N TYR A 85 -24.30 5.96 -23.00
CA TYR A 85 -22.91 6.32 -23.27
C TYR A 85 -22.44 7.65 -22.63
N LYS A 86 -23.33 8.64 -22.46
CA LYS A 86 -22.99 9.92 -21.81
C LYS A 86 -22.72 9.79 -20.31
N SER A 87 -23.29 8.77 -19.68
CA SER A 87 -23.12 8.47 -18.25
C SER A 87 -21.83 7.69 -17.98
N ILE A 88 -21.17 7.14 -19.02
CA ILE A 88 -19.97 6.30 -18.89
C ILE A 88 -18.72 7.17 -18.71
N GLN A 89 -17.82 6.76 -17.82
CA GLN A 89 -16.51 7.39 -17.59
C GLN A 89 -15.73 7.55 -18.90
N GLN A 90 -14.97 8.64 -18.99
CA GLN A 90 -14.16 8.92 -20.18
C GLN A 90 -13.17 7.76 -20.42
N ALA A 91 -13.12 7.27 -21.65
CA ALA A 91 -12.31 6.11 -22.08
C ALA A 91 -12.73 4.74 -21.50
N GLN A 92 -13.96 4.58 -21.02
CA GLN A 92 -14.51 3.29 -20.55
C GLN A 92 -15.65 2.75 -21.42
N ASP A 93 -15.99 3.43 -22.50
CA ASP A 93 -17.06 3.11 -23.44
C ASP A 93 -16.83 1.80 -24.21
N TYR A 94 -15.57 1.42 -24.44
CA TYR A 94 -15.21 0.16 -25.10
C TYR A 94 -15.73 -1.09 -24.36
N ASN A 95 -15.88 -1.05 -23.03
CA ASN A 95 -16.43 -2.16 -22.23
C ASN A 95 -17.91 -2.44 -22.52
N PHE A 96 -18.57 -1.52 -23.21
CA PHE A 96 -19.98 -1.60 -23.60
C PHE A 96 -20.12 -1.75 -25.11
N GLU A 97 -19.08 -2.12 -25.85
CA GLU A 97 -19.21 -2.48 -27.26
C GLU A 97 -19.82 -3.87 -27.40
N LYS A 98 -20.59 -4.09 -28.48
CA LYS A 98 -21.09 -5.44 -28.81
C LYS A 98 -19.96 -6.23 -29.45
N LEU A 99 -19.79 -7.47 -29.03
CA LEU A 99 -18.85 -8.39 -29.66
C LEU A 99 -19.33 -8.81 -31.04
N LYS A 100 -18.41 -9.27 -31.89
CA LYS A 100 -18.74 -9.75 -33.23
C LYS A 100 -19.34 -11.16 -33.21
N PRO A 101 -20.11 -11.57 -34.23
CA PRO A 101 -20.73 -12.90 -34.29
C PRO A 101 -19.75 -14.08 -34.25
N ASP A 102 -18.49 -13.87 -34.61
CA ASP A 102 -17.41 -14.85 -34.54
C ASP A 102 -16.70 -14.90 -33.18
N GLU A 103 -16.95 -13.92 -32.30
CA GLU A 103 -16.29 -13.79 -31.00
C GLU A 103 -17.18 -14.24 -29.83
N ILE A 104 -18.51 -14.27 -30.01
CA ILE A 104 -19.48 -14.66 -28.99
C ILE A 104 -20.54 -15.63 -29.53
N ASP A 105 -20.81 -16.69 -28.76
CA ASP A 105 -21.89 -17.65 -29.04
C ASP A 105 -22.74 -17.85 -27.79
N SER A 106 -24.01 -17.46 -27.85
CA SER A 106 -24.96 -17.63 -26.75
C SER A 106 -25.45 -19.08 -26.59
N LEU A 107 -25.09 -19.99 -27.51
CA LEU A 107 -25.50 -21.41 -27.53
C LEU A 107 -27.04 -21.58 -27.52
N GLY A 108 -27.73 -20.62 -28.13
CA GLY A 108 -29.19 -20.55 -28.17
C GLY A 108 -29.87 -20.26 -26.83
N GLU A 109 -29.13 -19.79 -25.82
CA GLU A 109 -29.71 -19.35 -24.54
C GLU A 109 -30.37 -17.96 -24.65
N PRO A 110 -31.50 -17.73 -23.95
CA PRO A 110 -32.12 -16.41 -23.86
C PRO A 110 -31.20 -15.43 -23.11
N TYR A 111 -31.50 -14.13 -23.20
CA TYR A 111 -30.77 -13.11 -22.44
C TYR A 111 -30.98 -13.29 -20.94
N ASP A 112 -29.90 -13.40 -20.17
CA ASP A 112 -29.95 -13.68 -18.74
C ASP A 112 -29.60 -12.45 -17.89
N TYR A 113 -30.63 -11.73 -17.45
CA TYR A 113 -30.49 -10.57 -16.57
C TYR A 113 -29.80 -10.90 -15.23
N ALA A 114 -29.96 -12.14 -14.74
CA ALA A 114 -29.38 -12.60 -13.48
C ALA A 114 -28.00 -13.23 -13.65
N SER A 115 -27.46 -13.28 -14.87
CA SER A 115 -26.14 -13.86 -15.14
C SER A 115 -25.10 -13.22 -14.23
N ILE A 116 -24.23 -14.06 -13.65
CA ILE A 116 -23.08 -13.57 -12.90
C ILE A 116 -22.14 -12.76 -13.80
N MET A 117 -22.19 -12.98 -15.12
CA MET A 117 -21.40 -12.28 -16.14
C MET A 117 -22.02 -10.93 -16.57
N HIS A 118 -23.14 -10.50 -15.99
CA HIS A 118 -23.74 -9.21 -16.30
C HIS A 118 -23.14 -8.07 -15.45
N TYR A 119 -22.93 -6.89 -16.03
CA TYR A 119 -22.57 -5.67 -15.29
C TYR A 119 -23.74 -5.13 -14.47
N ALA A 120 -23.43 -4.39 -13.40
CA ALA A 120 -24.42 -3.66 -12.65
C ALA A 120 -24.84 -2.38 -13.40
N ARG A 121 -25.94 -1.77 -12.97
CA ARG A 121 -26.56 -0.62 -13.65
C ARG A 121 -25.64 0.61 -13.74
N ASP A 122 -24.74 0.78 -12.79
CA ASP A 122 -23.87 1.94 -12.56
C ASP A 122 -22.39 1.63 -12.85
N THR A 123 -22.08 0.46 -13.40
CA THR A 123 -20.69 0.07 -13.69
C THR A 123 -20.06 1.08 -14.66
N PHE A 124 -18.86 1.57 -14.36
CA PHE A 124 -18.18 2.65 -15.11
C PHE A 124 -18.95 3.98 -15.21
N SER A 125 -19.80 4.32 -14.24
CA SER A 125 -20.54 5.58 -14.24
C SER A 125 -19.68 6.79 -13.83
N ARG A 126 -19.91 7.96 -14.46
CA ARG A 126 -19.22 9.24 -14.15
C ARG A 126 -19.63 9.86 -12.83
N ALA A 127 -20.77 9.45 -12.27
CA ALA A 127 -21.28 9.94 -11.00
C ALA A 127 -22.13 8.84 -10.35
N MET A 128 -22.13 8.79 -9.02
CA MET A 128 -22.72 7.71 -8.21
C MET A 128 -24.24 7.49 -8.43
N TYR A 129 -24.96 8.41 -9.07
CA TYR A 129 -26.41 8.36 -9.28
C TYR A 129 -26.84 8.17 -10.74
N LEU A 130 -25.89 7.95 -11.67
CA LEU A 130 -26.20 7.77 -13.09
C LEU A 130 -26.12 6.30 -13.50
N ASP A 131 -27.19 5.78 -14.12
CA ASP A 131 -27.17 4.47 -14.77
C ASP A 131 -26.36 4.54 -16.08
N THR A 132 -25.51 3.54 -16.31
CA THR A 132 -24.83 3.23 -17.58
C THR A 132 -25.55 2.14 -18.36
N ILE A 133 -26.19 1.19 -17.67
CA ILE A 133 -27.01 0.12 -18.25
C ILE A 133 -28.38 0.14 -17.61
N LEU A 134 -29.43 0.08 -18.43
CA LEU A 134 -30.80 0.01 -17.94
C LEU A 134 -31.59 -1.10 -18.62
N PRO A 135 -32.11 -2.08 -17.87
CA PRO A 135 -32.88 -3.16 -18.44
C PRO A 135 -34.27 -2.71 -18.89
N LYS A 136 -34.71 -3.24 -20.04
CA LYS A 136 -36.01 -2.98 -20.63
C LYS A 136 -37.07 -3.75 -19.87
N GLY A 137 -37.97 -3.00 -19.24
CA GLY A 137 -39.07 -3.58 -18.49
C GLY A 137 -40.17 -4.12 -19.40
N LYS A 138 -40.90 -5.13 -18.91
CA LYS A 138 -42.20 -5.53 -19.45
C LYS A 138 -43.26 -5.09 -18.42
N PHE A 139 -44.29 -4.38 -18.88
CA PHE A 139 -45.39 -3.90 -18.03
C PHE A 139 -45.00 -2.97 -16.87
N GLY A 140 -43.90 -2.21 -17.01
CA GLY A 140 -43.47 -1.22 -16.02
C GLY A 140 -42.53 -1.76 -14.94
N GLU A 141 -42.36 -3.08 -14.83
CA GLU A 141 -41.36 -3.70 -13.95
C GLU A 141 -40.08 -3.99 -14.72
N ARG A 142 -38.94 -3.59 -14.13
CA ARG A 142 -37.61 -3.80 -14.71
C ARG A 142 -36.89 -4.91 -13.92
N PRO A 143 -36.29 -5.89 -14.60
CA PRO A 143 -35.51 -6.92 -13.92
C PRO A 143 -34.25 -6.34 -13.28
N GLU A 144 -33.80 -6.93 -12.18
CA GLU A 144 -32.50 -6.61 -11.57
C GLU A 144 -31.35 -7.21 -12.38
N ILE A 145 -30.21 -6.52 -12.41
CA ILE A 145 -28.99 -6.93 -13.11
C ILE A 145 -27.76 -6.71 -12.22
N GLY A 146 -26.68 -7.45 -12.49
CA GLY A 146 -25.38 -7.25 -11.84
C GLY A 146 -25.20 -7.94 -10.49
N GLN A 147 -25.98 -8.99 -10.20
CA GLN A 147 -25.83 -9.78 -8.98
C GLN A 147 -24.44 -10.43 -8.87
N ARG A 148 -23.98 -10.66 -7.63
CA ARG A 148 -22.68 -11.30 -7.31
C ARG A 148 -22.82 -12.37 -6.21
N MET A 149 -23.93 -13.09 -6.20
CA MET A 149 -24.28 -14.05 -5.16
C MET A 149 -24.13 -15.50 -5.62
N GLN A 150 -24.54 -15.84 -6.84
CA GLN A 150 -24.53 -17.23 -7.33
C GLN A 150 -24.55 -17.33 -8.86
N LEU A 151 -24.49 -18.55 -9.39
CA LEU A 151 -24.69 -18.79 -10.82
C LEU A 151 -26.18 -18.77 -11.10
N SER A 152 -26.57 -18.10 -12.18
CA SER A 152 -27.94 -18.14 -12.69
C SER A 152 -28.22 -19.48 -13.39
N LEU A 153 -29.50 -19.75 -13.66
CA LEU A 153 -29.88 -20.93 -14.44
C LEU A 153 -29.34 -20.85 -15.89
N GLY A 154 -29.22 -19.65 -16.47
CA GLY A 154 -28.63 -19.46 -17.79
C GLY A 154 -27.13 -19.74 -17.79
N ASP A 155 -26.38 -19.22 -16.80
CA ASP A 155 -24.94 -19.52 -16.66
C ASP A 155 -24.69 -21.04 -16.61
N ILE A 156 -25.50 -21.75 -15.82
CA ILE A 156 -25.41 -23.21 -15.66
C ILE A 156 -25.76 -23.94 -16.96
N SER A 157 -26.87 -23.58 -17.61
CA SER A 157 -27.33 -24.20 -18.86
C SER A 157 -26.32 -24.00 -19.98
N GLN A 158 -25.85 -22.76 -20.16
CA GLN A 158 -24.87 -22.40 -21.18
C GLN A 158 -23.56 -23.17 -20.97
N THR A 159 -23.11 -23.31 -19.72
CA THR A 159 -21.90 -24.09 -19.39
C THR A 159 -22.06 -25.56 -19.76
N LYS A 160 -23.22 -26.14 -19.43
CA LYS A 160 -23.50 -27.55 -19.74
C LYS A 160 -23.51 -27.82 -21.24
N LYS A 161 -24.01 -26.88 -22.04
CA LYS A 161 -23.96 -26.93 -23.51
C LYS A 161 -22.53 -26.78 -24.03
N LEU A 162 -21.78 -25.79 -23.55
CA LEU A 162 -20.41 -25.49 -24.00
C LEU A 162 -19.48 -26.70 -23.79
N TYR A 163 -19.56 -27.35 -22.63
CA TYR A 163 -18.72 -28.49 -22.25
C TYR A 163 -19.34 -29.87 -22.55
N LYS A 164 -20.49 -29.91 -23.22
CA LYS A 164 -21.19 -31.16 -23.61
C LYS A 164 -21.39 -32.11 -22.41
N CYS A 165 -21.90 -31.58 -21.30
CA CYS A 165 -22.15 -32.35 -20.10
C CYS A 165 -23.12 -33.52 -20.37
N ALA A 166 -22.96 -34.62 -19.62
CA ALA A 166 -23.89 -35.75 -19.68
C ALA A 166 -25.30 -35.30 -19.30
N ALA A 167 -26.31 -35.90 -19.93
CA ALA A 167 -27.71 -35.53 -19.73
C ALA A 167 -28.24 -35.87 -18.32
N CYS A 168 -27.57 -36.78 -17.61
CA CYS A 168 -27.95 -37.27 -16.28
C CYS A 168 -26.72 -37.51 -15.39
N GLY A 169 -27.00 -37.55 -14.09
CA GLY A 169 -26.00 -37.60 -13.03
C GLY A 169 -25.72 -36.22 -12.43
N GLU A 170 -25.11 -36.22 -11.26
CA GLU A 170 -24.89 -35.02 -10.46
C GLU A 170 -23.54 -35.06 -9.73
N THR A 171 -23.13 -33.90 -9.23
CA THR A 171 -21.98 -33.79 -8.34
C THR A 171 -22.48 -33.78 -6.90
N LEU A 172 -22.03 -34.76 -6.12
CA LEU A 172 -22.37 -34.95 -4.71
C LEU A 172 -21.19 -34.47 -3.85
N VAL A 173 -21.41 -33.37 -3.13
CA VAL A 173 -20.38 -32.70 -2.32
C VAL A 173 -20.59 -32.91 -0.81
N LYS A 174 -21.70 -33.54 -0.41
CA LYS A 174 -22.02 -33.77 1.01
C LYS A 174 -21.10 -34.83 1.62
N GLU A 175 -20.92 -34.84 2.93
CA GLU A 175 -20.11 -35.88 3.61
C GLU A 175 -20.71 -37.27 3.49
N PHE A 176 -22.03 -37.37 3.45
CA PHE A 176 -22.74 -38.61 3.18
C PHE A 176 -23.89 -38.33 2.22
N GLY A 177 -24.25 -39.35 1.45
CA GLY A 177 -25.36 -39.24 0.53
C GLY A 177 -25.72 -40.57 -0.08
N GLU A 178 -26.90 -40.58 -0.68
CA GLU A 178 -27.41 -41.71 -1.43
C GLU A 178 -27.32 -41.39 -2.92
N LEU A 179 -26.71 -42.30 -3.66
CA LEU A 179 -26.71 -42.29 -5.12
C LEU A 179 -27.92 -43.05 -5.58
N ARG A 180 -28.85 -42.32 -6.20
CA ARG A 180 -29.93 -42.89 -6.99
C ARG A 180 -29.53 -42.87 -8.45
N LEU A 181 -29.21 -44.05 -8.99
CA LEU A 181 -28.87 -44.17 -10.41
C LEU A 181 -30.15 -44.39 -11.23
N ASP A 182 -30.97 -43.34 -11.32
CA ASP A 182 -32.17 -43.33 -12.16
C ASP A 182 -31.75 -42.91 -13.59
N GLY A 183 -31.92 -43.78 -14.58
CA GLY A 183 -31.42 -43.48 -15.92
C GLY A 183 -32.29 -44.03 -17.04
N SER A 184 -32.94 -43.14 -17.80
CA SER A 184 -33.55 -43.43 -19.12
C SER A 184 -32.61 -43.16 -20.30
N SER A 185 -31.40 -42.66 -20.03
CA SER A 185 -30.41 -42.26 -21.04
C SER A 185 -29.18 -43.17 -21.05
N THR A 186 -28.44 -43.19 -22.16
CA THR A 186 -27.41 -44.21 -22.42
C THR A 186 -26.14 -44.08 -21.57
N ILE A 187 -25.82 -42.88 -21.04
CA ILE A 187 -24.61 -42.62 -20.22
C ILE A 187 -24.92 -41.55 -19.15
N CYS A 188 -24.73 -41.87 -17.87
CA CYS A 188 -24.82 -40.91 -16.76
C CYS A 188 -23.50 -40.84 -15.97
N HIS A 189 -23.17 -39.66 -15.44
CA HIS A 189 -21.94 -39.43 -14.67
C HIS A 189 -22.26 -38.85 -13.29
N TRP A 190 -21.85 -39.54 -12.23
CA TRP A 190 -21.85 -39.01 -10.86
C TRP A 190 -20.43 -38.71 -10.41
N ARG A 191 -20.28 -37.63 -9.66
CA ARG A 191 -19.01 -37.24 -9.05
C ARG A 191 -19.23 -37.12 -7.56
N ILE A 192 -18.44 -37.81 -6.76
CA ILE A 192 -18.44 -37.63 -5.31
C ILE A 192 -17.18 -36.86 -4.96
N ILE A 193 -17.34 -35.73 -4.27
CA ILE A 193 -16.25 -34.84 -3.88
C ILE A 193 -16.33 -34.64 -2.36
N ALA A 194 -15.35 -35.17 -1.63
CA ALA A 194 -15.16 -34.97 -0.20
C ALA A 194 -14.15 -33.82 0.06
N ALA A 195 -14.01 -33.40 1.32
CA ALA A 195 -13.01 -32.40 1.69
C ALA A 195 -11.58 -32.96 1.53
N PHE A 196 -10.60 -32.08 1.44
CA PHE A 196 -9.22 -32.52 1.18
C PHE A 196 -8.62 -33.15 2.44
N GLY A 197 -8.08 -34.36 2.33
CA GLY A 197 -7.62 -35.15 3.49
C GLY A 197 -8.69 -36.09 4.07
N GLU A 198 -9.86 -36.16 3.44
CA GLU A 198 -10.86 -37.20 3.64
C GLU A 198 -10.79 -38.25 2.53
N PHE A 199 -11.24 -39.46 2.85
CA PHE A 199 -11.40 -40.55 1.89
C PHE A 199 -12.87 -40.96 1.83
N ILE A 200 -13.31 -41.42 0.67
CA ILE A 200 -14.70 -41.79 0.40
C ILE A 200 -14.83 -43.29 0.48
N VAL A 201 -15.74 -43.74 1.34
CA VAL A 201 -16.20 -45.12 1.38
C VAL A 201 -17.55 -45.18 0.67
N LEU A 202 -17.60 -45.85 -0.48
CA LEU A 202 -18.80 -46.09 -1.27
C LEU A 202 -19.28 -47.53 -1.03
N ASN A 203 -20.51 -47.66 -0.53
CA ASN A 203 -21.18 -48.94 -0.33
C ASN A 203 -22.31 -49.10 -1.33
N VAL A 204 -22.12 -49.99 -2.30
CA VAL A 204 -23.13 -50.36 -3.30
C VAL A 204 -23.94 -51.51 -2.73
N SER A 205 -25.20 -51.25 -2.32
CA SER A 205 -26.03 -52.22 -1.59
C SER A 205 -27.04 -52.98 -2.44
N THR A 206 -27.38 -52.50 -3.65
CA THR A 206 -28.15 -53.26 -4.66
C THR A 206 -27.82 -52.77 -6.06
N LEU A 207 -27.40 -53.68 -6.95
CA LEU A 207 -27.17 -53.40 -8.37
C LEU A 207 -27.72 -54.57 -9.21
N ASP A 208 -28.78 -54.33 -9.99
CA ASP A 208 -29.32 -55.31 -10.93
C ASP A 208 -29.16 -54.80 -12.37
N LEU A 209 -28.00 -55.11 -12.97
CA LEU A 209 -27.69 -54.76 -14.36
C LEU A 209 -27.84 -56.00 -15.25
N PRO A 210 -28.72 -56.00 -16.28
CA PRO A 210 -28.81 -57.10 -17.22
C PRO A 210 -27.49 -57.28 -17.97
N SER A 211 -26.77 -58.38 -17.74
CA SER A 211 -25.53 -58.71 -18.46
C SER A 211 -25.55 -60.16 -18.99
N PRO A 212 -25.12 -60.42 -20.24
CA PRO A 212 -25.08 -61.77 -20.79
C PRO A 212 -23.93 -62.64 -20.24
N LYS A 213 -22.87 -62.08 -19.61
CA LYS A 213 -21.68 -62.84 -19.11
C LYS A 213 -20.96 -62.17 -17.93
N ARG A 214 -20.29 -62.99 -17.11
CA ARG A 214 -19.61 -62.65 -15.83
C ARG A 214 -18.54 -61.55 -15.89
N ASP A 215 -17.96 -61.27 -17.06
CA ASP A 215 -16.72 -60.46 -17.14
C ASP A 215 -16.90 -59.07 -17.76
N CYS A 216 -18.14 -58.63 -18.01
CA CYS A 216 -18.48 -57.27 -18.48
C CYS A 216 -17.57 -56.73 -19.62
N ALA A 217 -17.07 -57.60 -20.51
CA ALA A 217 -15.94 -57.32 -21.38
C ALA A 217 -16.33 -56.67 -22.71
N SER A 218 -17.61 -56.73 -23.10
CA SER A 218 -18.09 -56.23 -24.38
C SER A 218 -18.60 -54.78 -24.27
N GLU A 219 -18.35 -53.97 -25.30
CA GLU A 219 -18.85 -52.58 -25.43
C GLU A 219 -20.38 -52.48 -25.50
N ARG A 220 -21.09 -53.61 -25.63
CA ARG A 220 -22.55 -53.70 -25.64
C ARG A 220 -23.17 -54.05 -24.29
N ASP A 221 -22.36 -54.31 -23.26
CA ASP A 221 -22.84 -54.73 -21.95
C ASP A 221 -23.25 -53.52 -21.09
N ASN A 222 -24.25 -53.70 -20.21
CA ASN A 222 -24.62 -52.68 -19.22
C ASN A 222 -23.65 -52.79 -18.03
N TYR A 223 -22.99 -51.69 -17.66
CA TYR A 223 -22.01 -51.69 -16.57
C TYR A 223 -21.97 -50.38 -15.79
N LEU A 224 -21.48 -50.48 -14.56
CA LEU A 224 -21.13 -49.37 -13.66
C LEU A 224 -19.61 -49.39 -13.46
N ILE A 225 -18.91 -48.33 -13.84
CA ILE A 225 -17.47 -48.16 -13.57
C ILE A 225 -17.31 -47.14 -12.46
N ILE A 226 -16.55 -47.52 -11.42
CA ILE A 226 -16.11 -46.63 -10.36
C ILE A 226 -14.63 -46.36 -10.57
N ARG A 227 -14.28 -45.09 -10.71
CA ARG A 227 -12.91 -44.62 -10.87
C ARG A 227 -12.48 -43.84 -9.65
N ASP A 228 -11.26 -44.11 -9.21
CA ASP A 228 -10.62 -43.38 -8.13
C ASP A 228 -10.03 -42.08 -8.67
N GLY A 229 -10.76 -40.97 -8.52
CA GLY A 229 -10.45 -39.70 -9.15
C GLY A 229 -11.69 -38.94 -9.63
N HIS A 230 -11.52 -38.15 -10.70
CA HIS A 230 -12.43 -37.04 -11.02
C HIS A 230 -12.97 -37.05 -12.45
N TYR A 231 -12.48 -37.92 -13.33
CA TYR A 231 -12.89 -37.96 -14.74
C TYR A 231 -12.77 -39.37 -15.34
N ILE A 232 -13.18 -39.49 -16.61
CA ILE A 232 -13.24 -40.78 -17.33
C ILE A 232 -11.86 -41.46 -17.53
N GLY A 233 -10.76 -40.73 -17.43
CA GLY A 233 -9.40 -41.28 -17.53
C GLY A 233 -8.79 -41.71 -16.19
N SER A 234 -9.45 -41.45 -15.05
CA SER A 234 -8.95 -41.85 -13.74
C SER A 234 -8.83 -43.38 -13.58
N PRO A 235 -7.91 -43.89 -12.75
CA PRO A 235 -7.75 -45.33 -12.51
C PRO A 235 -9.08 -46.01 -12.15
N ILE A 236 -9.34 -47.17 -12.75
CA ILE A 236 -10.54 -47.97 -12.43
C ILE A 236 -10.31 -48.61 -11.07
N SER A 237 -11.15 -48.25 -10.09
CA SER A 237 -11.16 -48.88 -8.78
C SER A 237 -11.99 -50.18 -8.83
N ASP A 238 -13.17 -50.13 -9.45
CA ASP A 238 -14.02 -51.31 -9.65
C ASP A 238 -14.89 -51.18 -10.91
N LYS A 239 -15.32 -52.32 -11.48
CA LYS A 239 -16.25 -52.41 -12.62
C LYS A 239 -17.30 -53.47 -12.31
N LEU A 240 -18.56 -53.03 -12.21
CA LEU A 240 -19.67 -53.86 -11.77
C LEU A 240 -20.67 -54.08 -12.92
N CYS A 241 -21.11 -55.33 -13.10
CA CYS A 241 -22.26 -55.71 -13.94
C CYS A 241 -22.94 -56.96 -13.35
N GLY A 242 -24.17 -57.27 -13.80
CA GLY A 242 -24.96 -58.36 -13.22
C GLY A 242 -25.65 -57.99 -11.91
N GLY A 243 -26.02 -59.00 -11.12
CA GLY A 243 -26.60 -58.84 -9.79
C GLY A 243 -25.54 -58.80 -8.69
N VAL A 244 -25.31 -57.63 -8.09
CA VAL A 244 -24.38 -57.46 -6.95
C VAL A 244 -25.16 -57.22 -5.66
N ILE A 245 -24.87 -58.03 -4.64
CA ILE A 245 -25.57 -57.99 -3.33
C ILE A 245 -24.97 -56.93 -2.40
N SER A 246 -23.64 -56.77 -2.37
CA SER A 246 -22.97 -55.68 -1.65
C SER A 246 -21.51 -55.55 -2.06
N ARG A 247 -21.02 -54.32 -2.27
CA ARG A 247 -19.61 -54.03 -2.54
C ARG A 247 -19.19 -52.71 -1.89
N THR A 248 -18.12 -52.75 -1.11
CA THR A 248 -17.51 -51.56 -0.48
C THR A 248 -16.25 -51.18 -1.23
N ILE A 249 -16.16 -49.91 -1.62
CA ILE A 249 -15.02 -49.34 -2.35
C ILE A 249 -14.50 -48.17 -1.52
N VAL A 250 -13.19 -48.13 -1.29
CA VAL A 250 -12.52 -47.06 -0.55
C VAL A 250 -11.62 -46.32 -1.53
N SER A 251 -11.79 -45.00 -1.66
CA SER A 251 -10.93 -44.18 -2.50
C SER A 251 -9.55 -43.97 -1.87
N THR A 252 -8.55 -43.66 -2.70
CA THR A 252 -7.21 -43.24 -2.27
C THR A 252 -7.09 -41.73 -2.10
N GLY A 253 -8.15 -40.99 -2.40
CA GLY A 253 -8.23 -39.56 -2.15
C GLY A 253 -9.67 -39.11 -1.91
N ASN A 254 -9.92 -37.83 -2.09
CA ASN A 254 -11.21 -37.22 -1.77
C ASN A 254 -12.20 -37.18 -2.95
N ARG A 255 -11.96 -37.92 -4.04
CA ARG A 255 -12.82 -37.89 -5.24
C ARG A 255 -13.08 -39.27 -5.81
N LEU A 256 -14.34 -39.55 -6.14
CA LEU A 256 -14.76 -40.70 -6.93
C LEU A 256 -15.54 -40.25 -8.16
N PHE A 257 -15.26 -40.85 -9.31
CA PHE A 257 -16.01 -40.67 -10.55
C PHE A 257 -16.73 -41.95 -10.90
N ILE A 258 -18.04 -41.87 -11.08
CA ILE A 258 -18.91 -43.01 -11.30
C ILE A 258 -19.61 -42.83 -12.64
N GLN A 259 -19.48 -43.82 -13.52
CA GLN A 259 -20.08 -43.82 -14.85
C GLN A 259 -20.99 -45.03 -15.02
N THR A 260 -22.21 -44.78 -15.46
CA THR A 260 -23.10 -45.83 -15.97
C THR A 260 -23.14 -45.80 -17.48
N GLN A 261 -23.19 -46.98 -18.10
CA GLN A 261 -23.61 -47.15 -19.48
C GLN A 261 -24.70 -48.21 -19.51
N THR A 262 -25.91 -47.83 -19.95
CA THR A 262 -27.07 -48.75 -20.00
C THR A 262 -27.98 -48.45 -21.19
N SER A 263 -28.52 -49.47 -21.84
CA SER A 263 -29.60 -49.32 -22.82
C SER A 263 -30.99 -49.54 -22.22
N TYR A 264 -31.08 -49.80 -20.91
CA TYR A 264 -32.31 -50.09 -20.17
C TYR A 264 -32.56 -49.08 -19.05
N PRO A 265 -33.83 -48.68 -18.80
CA PRO A 265 -34.18 -47.88 -17.65
C PRO A 265 -33.89 -48.66 -16.36
N LEU A 266 -32.92 -48.16 -15.58
CA LEU A 266 -32.55 -48.73 -14.29
C LEU A 266 -33.58 -48.27 -13.25
N PHE A 267 -34.19 -49.23 -12.54
CA PHE A 267 -35.26 -48.93 -11.57
C PHE A 267 -34.81 -48.86 -10.12
N SER A 268 -33.61 -49.32 -9.76
CA SER A 268 -33.09 -49.12 -8.41
C SER A 268 -31.62 -49.57 -8.29
N ILE A 269 -30.69 -48.60 -8.30
CA ILE A 269 -29.35 -48.82 -7.74
C ILE A 269 -29.27 -47.93 -6.52
N PHE A 270 -29.11 -48.55 -5.36
CA PHE A 270 -28.82 -47.84 -4.12
C PHE A 270 -27.34 -48.02 -3.80
N ALA A 271 -26.59 -46.94 -3.91
CA ALA A 271 -25.29 -46.84 -3.27
C ALA A 271 -25.34 -45.70 -2.27
N HIS A 272 -24.72 -45.86 -1.12
CA HIS A 272 -24.51 -44.76 -0.18
C HIS A 272 -23.02 -44.55 -0.01
N TYR A 273 -22.62 -43.31 0.22
CA TYR A 273 -21.23 -42.98 0.49
C TYR A 273 -21.10 -42.22 1.80
N ILE A 274 -19.91 -42.32 2.39
CA ILE A 274 -19.50 -41.55 3.56
C ILE A 274 -18.04 -41.08 3.38
N ALA A 275 -17.78 -39.84 3.74
CA ALA A 275 -16.45 -39.26 3.85
C ALA A 275 -15.91 -39.46 5.27
N ILE A 276 -14.67 -39.93 5.40
CA ILE A 276 -14.01 -40.21 6.68
C ILE A 276 -12.68 -39.45 6.73
N CYS A 277 -12.35 -38.83 7.87
CA CYS A 277 -11.10 -38.10 8.08
C CYS A 277 -9.95 -39.02 8.52
N GLY A 278 -8.70 -38.61 8.27
CA GLY A 278 -7.50 -39.37 8.63
C GLY A 278 -7.03 -40.34 7.54
N GLY A 279 -5.80 -40.84 7.65
CA GLY A 279 -5.21 -41.78 6.67
C GLY A 279 -3.68 -41.76 6.61
N HIS A 280 -3.11 -42.62 5.75
CA HIS A 280 -1.68 -42.61 5.44
C HIS A 280 -1.44 -41.87 4.12
N ILE A 281 -0.68 -40.79 4.20
CA ILE A 281 -0.39 -39.89 3.10
C ILE A 281 1.07 -40.08 2.71
N VAL A 282 1.30 -40.59 1.50
CA VAL A 282 2.63 -40.73 0.91
C VAL A 282 2.72 -39.78 -0.28
N GLY A 283 3.61 -38.81 -0.19
CA GLY A 283 3.81 -37.85 -1.28
C GLY A 283 4.61 -36.65 -0.85
N ASP A 284 5.19 -35.96 -1.84
CA ASP A 284 6.11 -34.83 -1.60
C ASP A 284 5.38 -33.52 -1.29
N ILE A 285 4.08 -33.41 -1.56
CA ILE A 285 3.28 -32.22 -1.27
C ILE A 285 1.81 -32.61 -1.11
N GLY A 286 1.07 -31.88 -0.28
CA GLY A 286 -0.38 -32.02 -0.16
C GLY A 286 -0.99 -31.07 0.85
N THR A 287 -2.29 -31.22 1.10
CA THR A 287 -3.03 -30.42 2.09
C THR A 287 -3.88 -31.31 2.99
N ILE A 288 -4.08 -30.87 4.22
CA ILE A 288 -4.89 -31.51 5.25
C ILE A 288 -5.85 -30.46 5.78
N GLN A 289 -7.13 -30.78 5.78
CA GLN A 289 -8.17 -29.94 6.33
C GLN A 289 -8.85 -30.67 7.48
N SER A 290 -9.30 -29.92 8.48
CA SER A 290 -10.24 -30.47 9.45
C SER A 290 -11.54 -30.86 8.74
N PRO A 291 -12.27 -31.86 9.26
CA PRO A 291 -13.59 -32.21 8.74
C PRO A 291 -14.49 -30.97 8.62
N ARG A 292 -15.26 -30.89 7.54
CA ARG A 292 -16.19 -29.79 7.21
C ARG A 292 -15.61 -28.41 6.91
N TYR A 293 -14.29 -28.20 6.99
CA TYR A 293 -13.67 -26.90 6.70
C TYR A 293 -14.18 -26.30 5.36
N PRO A 294 -14.66 -25.03 5.32
CA PRO A 294 -14.56 -23.99 6.36
C PRO A 294 -15.72 -23.96 7.39
N GLU A 295 -16.67 -24.88 7.32
CA GLU A 295 -17.69 -25.05 8.36
C GLU A 295 -17.09 -25.68 9.61
N SER A 296 -17.76 -25.54 10.75
CA SER A 296 -17.21 -26.02 12.01
C SER A 296 -17.00 -27.54 12.03
N TYR A 297 -15.93 -28.05 12.65
CA TYR A 297 -15.75 -29.50 12.87
C TYR A 297 -16.84 -30.05 13.81
N LYS A 298 -16.96 -31.38 13.94
CA LYS A 298 -17.98 -32.02 14.82
C LYS A 298 -17.43 -32.22 16.23
N PRO A 299 -18.29 -32.33 17.26
CA PRO A 299 -17.86 -32.80 18.58
C PRO A 299 -17.36 -34.24 18.54
N ASP A 300 -16.51 -34.58 19.52
CA ASP A 300 -16.00 -35.96 19.75
C ASP A 300 -15.30 -36.62 18.54
N GLU A 301 -14.68 -35.81 17.67
CA GLU A 301 -13.91 -36.28 16.52
C GLU A 301 -12.48 -36.64 16.91
N GLU A 302 -11.97 -37.73 16.33
CA GLU A 302 -10.57 -38.15 16.42
C GLU A 302 -10.05 -38.45 15.01
N CYS A 303 -9.27 -37.54 14.45
CA CYS A 303 -8.69 -37.68 13.12
C CYS A 303 -7.16 -37.88 13.22
N LYS A 304 -6.65 -38.90 12.52
CA LYS A 304 -5.23 -39.26 12.53
C LYS A 304 -4.65 -39.28 11.12
N TRP A 305 -3.70 -38.41 10.83
CA TRP A 305 -2.99 -38.38 9.55
C TRP A 305 -1.51 -38.69 9.74
N LEU A 306 -1.03 -39.74 9.07
CA LEU A 306 0.39 -40.05 9.00
C LEU A 306 0.93 -39.57 7.65
N ILE A 307 1.89 -38.66 7.66
CA ILE A 307 2.55 -38.15 6.45
C ILE A 307 3.93 -38.81 6.34
N THR A 308 4.28 -39.28 5.15
CA THR A 308 5.58 -39.88 4.86
C THR A 308 6.16 -39.32 3.57
N VAL A 309 7.39 -38.81 3.65
CA VAL A 309 8.20 -38.38 2.50
C VAL A 309 9.42 -39.29 2.32
N GLN A 310 10.12 -39.12 1.22
CA GLN A 310 11.35 -39.87 0.91
C GLN A 310 12.41 -39.73 2.03
N GLU A 311 13.17 -40.80 2.28
CA GLU A 311 14.28 -40.79 3.23
C GLU A 311 15.33 -39.72 2.87
N GLY A 312 15.88 -39.06 3.89
CA GLY A 312 16.83 -37.94 3.74
C GLY A 312 16.19 -36.55 3.68
N TYR A 313 14.86 -36.47 3.69
CA TYR A 313 14.10 -35.22 3.71
C TYR A 313 13.28 -35.09 5.00
N GLN A 314 12.92 -33.86 5.32
CA GLN A 314 12.02 -33.44 6.38
C GLN A 314 10.62 -33.12 5.81
N ILE A 315 9.65 -32.92 6.69
CA ILE A 315 8.28 -32.52 6.33
C ILE A 315 8.04 -31.15 6.93
N ALA A 316 7.74 -30.18 6.09
CA ALA A 316 7.32 -28.86 6.51
C ALA A 316 5.80 -28.74 6.43
N LEU A 317 5.18 -28.30 7.54
CA LEU A 317 3.77 -27.99 7.67
C LEU A 317 3.56 -26.48 7.67
N THR A 318 2.63 -26.00 6.85
CA THR A 318 2.24 -24.58 6.78
C THR A 318 0.76 -24.44 7.10
N PHE A 319 0.44 -23.60 8.07
CA PHE A 319 -0.93 -23.37 8.54
C PHE A 319 -1.53 -22.18 7.80
N HIS A 320 -2.47 -22.45 6.88
CA HIS A 320 -3.18 -21.42 6.12
C HIS A 320 -4.37 -20.85 6.90
N PHE A 321 -5.01 -21.67 7.73
CA PHE A 321 -6.08 -21.28 8.62
C PHE A 321 -6.08 -22.19 9.84
N PHE A 322 -6.31 -21.66 11.03
CA PHE A 322 -6.41 -22.44 12.26
C PHE A 322 -7.27 -21.71 13.31
N SER A 323 -8.41 -22.30 13.64
CA SER A 323 -9.39 -21.83 14.63
C SER A 323 -9.99 -23.05 15.31
N LEU A 324 -9.51 -23.35 16.53
CA LEU A 324 -10.05 -24.38 17.43
C LEU A 324 -10.55 -23.72 18.74
N GLU A 325 -11.24 -24.47 19.58
CA GLU A 325 -11.58 -24.01 20.93
C GLU A 325 -10.33 -23.53 21.67
N THR A 326 -10.45 -22.39 22.36
CA THR A 326 -9.31 -21.75 23.04
C THR A 326 -9.23 -22.23 24.49
N HIS A 327 -8.07 -22.77 24.86
CA HIS A 327 -7.78 -23.13 26.25
C HIS A 327 -6.30 -22.92 26.56
N ARG A 328 -5.97 -22.50 27.79
CA ARG A 328 -4.59 -22.18 28.20
C ARG A 328 -3.59 -23.32 27.96
N ASP A 329 -4.01 -24.54 28.26
CA ASP A 329 -3.19 -25.76 28.12
C ASP A 329 -3.65 -26.67 26.96
N CYS A 330 -4.54 -26.15 26.09
CA CYS A 330 -5.15 -26.90 24.98
C CYS A 330 -5.67 -28.29 25.38
N ILE A 331 -6.55 -28.38 26.39
CA ILE A 331 -7.07 -29.68 26.88
C ILE A 331 -8.38 -30.10 26.21
N TYR A 332 -9.12 -29.14 25.66
CA TYR A 332 -10.31 -29.36 24.86
C TYR A 332 -9.90 -29.71 23.43
N ASP A 333 -10.43 -28.99 22.45
CA ASP A 333 -10.10 -29.16 21.04
C ASP A 333 -8.64 -28.80 20.76
N ARG A 334 -7.92 -29.74 20.15
CA ARG A 334 -6.49 -29.59 19.92
C ARG A 334 -6.00 -30.38 18.72
N LEU A 335 -4.95 -29.84 18.10
CA LEU A 335 -4.13 -30.54 17.14
C LEU A 335 -2.76 -30.81 17.75
N GLU A 336 -2.40 -32.08 17.84
CA GLU A 336 -1.09 -32.56 18.29
C GLU A 336 -0.28 -33.02 17.07
N ILE A 337 0.98 -32.62 17.03
CA ILE A 337 1.89 -32.86 15.91
C ILE A 337 3.13 -33.54 16.46
N TYR A 338 3.40 -34.75 16.00
CA TYR A 338 4.51 -35.58 16.44
C TYR A 338 5.54 -35.77 15.33
N ASP A 339 6.82 -35.70 15.70
CA ASP A 339 7.99 -35.92 14.86
C ASP A 339 8.28 -37.42 14.71
N GLY A 340 7.52 -38.08 13.85
CA GLY A 340 7.66 -39.51 13.60
C GLY A 340 6.32 -40.20 13.43
N THR A 341 6.30 -41.50 13.74
CA THR A 341 5.14 -42.39 13.57
C THR A 341 4.41 -42.71 14.88
N VAL A 342 4.96 -42.29 16.02
CA VAL A 342 4.48 -42.68 17.36
C VAL A 342 4.04 -41.48 18.20
N VAL A 343 3.00 -41.69 19.00
CA VAL A 343 2.47 -40.70 19.96
C VAL A 343 3.29 -40.82 21.24
N GLU A 344 4.40 -40.08 21.32
CA GLU A 344 5.27 -40.04 22.48
C GLU A 344 5.59 -38.59 22.87
N SER A 345 5.62 -38.28 24.18
CA SER A 345 5.85 -36.92 24.66
C SER A 345 7.19 -36.32 24.22
N ALA A 346 8.22 -37.15 24.01
CA ALA A 346 9.52 -36.72 23.52
C ALA A 346 9.52 -36.32 22.04
N ALA A 347 8.54 -36.80 21.26
CA ALA A 347 8.39 -36.53 19.84
C ALA A 347 7.37 -35.42 19.54
N LEU A 348 6.71 -34.84 20.55
CA LEU A 348 5.70 -33.80 20.34
C LEU A 348 6.36 -32.49 19.86
N LEU A 349 6.13 -32.12 18.60
CA LEU A 349 6.59 -30.86 18.00
C LEU A 349 5.72 -29.68 18.39
N SER A 350 4.40 -29.88 18.47
CA SER A 350 3.47 -28.84 18.86
C SER A 350 2.15 -29.41 19.32
N LYS A 351 1.55 -28.72 20.29
CA LYS A 351 0.16 -28.86 20.72
C LYS A 351 -0.53 -27.53 20.51
N LEU A 352 -1.54 -27.49 19.63
CA LEU A 352 -2.14 -26.26 19.13
C LEU A 352 -3.65 -26.23 19.42
N CYS A 353 -4.15 -25.08 19.82
CA CYS A 353 -5.57 -24.77 19.99
C CYS A 353 -5.79 -23.25 19.86
N GLY A 354 -7.03 -22.78 19.90
CA GLY A 354 -7.37 -21.37 19.69
C GLY A 354 -7.16 -20.91 18.25
N GLN A 355 -6.89 -19.61 18.07
CA GLN A 355 -6.70 -19.00 16.75
C GLN A 355 -5.22 -18.71 16.48
N ILE A 356 -4.69 -19.19 15.37
CA ILE A 356 -3.29 -18.98 14.96
C ILE A 356 -3.28 -18.26 13.61
N MET A 357 -2.64 -17.09 13.57
CA MET A 357 -2.56 -16.23 12.37
C MET A 357 -1.71 -16.85 11.27
N THR A 358 -0.45 -17.21 11.59
CA THR A 358 0.46 -17.92 10.68
C THR A 358 1.53 -18.63 11.50
N LYS A 359 1.70 -19.93 11.27
CA LYS A 359 2.79 -20.73 11.84
C LYS A 359 3.28 -21.69 10.76
N SER A 360 4.57 -21.98 10.76
CA SER A 360 5.16 -23.07 9.97
C SER A 360 5.99 -23.94 10.89
N LEU A 361 6.04 -25.23 10.61
CA LEU A 361 6.71 -26.21 11.46
C LEU A 361 7.40 -27.23 10.59
N VAL A 362 8.69 -27.46 10.83
CA VAL A 362 9.49 -28.44 10.08
C VAL A 362 9.82 -29.59 11.02
N SER A 363 9.63 -30.81 10.56
CA SER A 363 9.98 -32.03 11.29
C SER A 363 11.47 -32.31 11.22
N HIS A 364 11.99 -33.12 12.15
CA HIS A 364 13.38 -33.58 12.06
C HIS A 364 13.50 -34.84 11.20
N PHE A 365 12.44 -35.65 11.13
CA PHE A 365 12.39 -36.89 10.36
C PHE A 365 11.53 -36.78 9.09
N ASN A 366 11.60 -37.81 8.24
CA ASN A 366 10.78 -37.94 7.02
C ASN A 366 9.33 -38.40 7.28
N THR A 367 8.91 -38.43 8.55
CA THR A 367 7.56 -38.83 8.96
C THR A 367 7.00 -37.87 10.01
N VAL A 368 5.72 -37.53 9.88
CA VAL A 368 5.01 -36.69 10.85
C VAL A 368 3.62 -37.27 11.08
N LEU A 369 3.20 -37.28 12.34
CA LEU A 369 1.88 -37.71 12.74
C LEU A 369 1.06 -36.53 13.26
N LEU A 370 -0.07 -36.25 12.61
CA LEU A 370 -1.06 -35.26 13.05
C LEU A 370 -2.23 -35.99 13.72
N LEU A 371 -2.56 -35.57 14.93
CA LEU A 371 -3.67 -36.07 15.71
C LEU A 371 -4.58 -34.91 16.12
N PHE A 372 -5.76 -34.85 15.52
CA PHE A 372 -6.80 -33.89 15.89
C PHE A 372 -7.82 -34.56 16.78
N ILE A 373 -8.10 -33.93 17.92
CA ILE A 373 -9.10 -34.40 18.89
C ILE A 373 -9.99 -33.22 19.24
N SER A 374 -11.30 -33.40 19.15
CA SER A 374 -12.29 -32.46 19.69
C SER A 374 -13.08 -33.09 20.84
N ASP A 375 -13.59 -32.26 21.74
CA ASP A 375 -14.47 -32.71 22.82
C ASP A 375 -15.96 -32.52 22.45
N SER A 376 -16.84 -32.81 23.41
CA SER A 376 -18.30 -32.76 23.21
C SER A 376 -18.87 -31.33 23.07
N THR A 377 -18.05 -30.30 23.26
CA THR A 377 -18.46 -28.89 23.36
C THR A 377 -17.69 -27.97 22.39
N VAL A 378 -18.25 -26.78 22.17
CA VAL A 378 -17.64 -25.64 21.42
C VAL A 378 -16.86 -26.00 20.13
N GLN A 379 -17.54 -26.06 18.99
CA GLN A 379 -16.87 -26.27 17.71
C GLN A 379 -16.56 -24.94 17.00
N LYS A 380 -15.41 -24.91 16.32
CA LYS A 380 -14.93 -23.78 15.49
C LYS A 380 -14.70 -24.22 14.05
N GLU A 381 -14.35 -23.28 13.17
CA GLU A 381 -14.18 -23.50 11.72
C GLU A 381 -13.06 -24.51 11.38
N GLY A 382 -12.14 -24.80 12.31
CA GLY A 382 -11.14 -25.85 12.17
C GLY A 382 -9.83 -25.36 11.55
N PHE A 383 -9.21 -26.15 10.68
CA PHE A 383 -7.89 -25.83 10.12
C PHE A 383 -7.70 -26.24 8.66
N HIS A 384 -6.79 -25.54 8.01
CA HIS A 384 -6.28 -25.85 6.68
C HIS A 384 -4.75 -25.77 6.70
N ILE A 385 -4.10 -26.91 6.48
CA ILE A 385 -2.65 -27.09 6.57
C ILE A 385 -2.16 -27.61 5.23
N SER A 386 -1.08 -27.07 4.70
CA SER A 386 -0.32 -27.71 3.62
C SER A 386 0.92 -28.38 4.19
N TYR A 387 1.34 -29.49 3.58
CA TYR A 387 2.62 -30.12 3.87
C TYR A 387 3.44 -30.21 2.59
N ALA A 388 4.76 -30.13 2.73
CA ALA A 388 5.69 -30.38 1.64
C ALA A 388 6.95 -31.09 2.16
N LYS A 389 7.58 -31.86 1.28
CA LYS A 389 8.91 -32.40 1.44
C LYS A 389 9.90 -31.24 1.52
N GLU A 390 10.78 -31.29 2.50
CA GLU A 390 11.66 -30.20 2.86
C GLU A 390 13.10 -30.71 3.05
N ILE A 391 14.09 -29.95 2.63
CA ILE A 391 15.49 -30.16 2.99
C ILE A 391 16.16 -28.80 3.04
N ASP A 392 16.98 -28.55 4.05
CA ASP A 392 17.67 -27.26 4.16
C ASP A 392 18.85 -27.20 3.18
N GLU A 393 18.59 -26.80 1.94
CA GLU A 393 19.64 -26.75 0.91
C GLU A 393 20.70 -25.69 1.19
N CYS A 394 20.37 -24.67 1.99
CA CYS A 394 21.28 -23.59 2.35
C CYS A 394 22.36 -24.01 3.36
N LYS A 395 22.23 -25.17 3.99
CA LYS A 395 23.32 -25.77 4.80
C LYS A 395 24.47 -26.34 3.96
N SER A 396 24.28 -26.50 2.65
CA SER A 396 25.29 -26.99 1.73
C SER A 396 25.97 -25.84 1.00
N ASP A 397 27.30 -25.75 1.02
CA ASP A 397 28.06 -24.72 0.30
C ASP A 397 27.90 -24.75 -1.24
N ASN A 398 27.27 -25.81 -1.78
CA ASN A 398 27.03 -26.01 -3.21
C ASN A 398 25.60 -25.63 -3.67
N HIS A 399 24.86 -24.82 -2.91
CA HIS A 399 23.51 -24.36 -3.29
C HIS A 399 23.51 -23.48 -4.56
N GLY A 400 24.63 -22.81 -4.88
CA GLY A 400 24.81 -22.09 -6.16
C GLY A 400 24.04 -20.77 -6.26
N CYS A 401 23.74 -20.13 -5.13
CA CYS A 401 23.20 -18.76 -5.10
C CYS A 401 24.35 -17.77 -5.17
N GLU A 402 24.21 -16.72 -5.98
CA GLU A 402 25.25 -15.69 -6.11
C GLU A 402 25.44 -14.86 -4.83
N HIS A 403 24.32 -14.51 -4.16
CA HIS A 403 24.35 -13.73 -2.91
C HIS A 403 24.02 -14.59 -1.69
N TYR A 404 22.75 -14.71 -1.32
CA TYR A 404 22.37 -15.49 -0.15
C TYR A 404 21.24 -16.48 -0.47
N CYS A 405 21.38 -17.68 0.10
CA CYS A 405 20.41 -18.74 0.02
C CYS A 405 19.39 -18.57 1.14
N VAL A 406 18.11 -18.53 0.81
CA VAL A 406 17.04 -18.56 1.79
C VAL A 406 16.31 -19.88 1.64
N ASN A 407 16.38 -20.69 2.69
CA ASN A 407 15.69 -21.95 2.72
C ASN A 407 14.18 -21.70 2.77
N LYS A 408 13.42 -22.32 1.87
CA LYS A 408 11.96 -22.23 1.79
C LYS A 408 11.39 -23.64 1.87
N ILE A 409 10.08 -23.70 2.11
CA ILE A 409 9.38 -24.97 2.12
C ILE A 409 9.31 -25.52 0.69
N GLY A 410 9.91 -26.69 0.45
CA GLY A 410 9.96 -27.35 -0.85
C GLY A 410 11.14 -26.95 -1.74
N GLY A 411 12.14 -26.25 -1.19
CA GLY A 411 13.36 -25.87 -1.90
C GLY A 411 13.96 -24.58 -1.34
N TYR A 412 15.03 -24.10 -1.94
CA TYR A 412 15.62 -22.81 -1.59
C TYR A 412 15.35 -21.79 -2.68
N GLU A 413 15.22 -20.53 -2.28
CA GLU A 413 15.32 -19.43 -3.21
C GLU A 413 16.63 -18.70 -2.98
N CYS A 414 17.33 -18.43 -4.07
CA CYS A 414 18.41 -17.47 -4.02
C CYS A 414 17.77 -16.10 -3.91
N GLN A 415 18.10 -15.39 -2.85
CA GLN A 415 17.75 -14.00 -2.74
C GLN A 415 18.98 -13.16 -3.03
N CYS A 416 18.69 -11.97 -3.54
CA CYS A 416 19.70 -11.01 -3.87
C CYS A 416 19.70 -9.91 -2.83
N ASN A 417 20.86 -9.32 -2.60
CA ASN A 417 20.95 -8.11 -1.82
C ASN A 417 19.95 -7.07 -2.34
N ILE A 418 19.35 -6.34 -1.40
CA ILE A 418 18.39 -5.25 -1.60
C ILE A 418 18.72 -4.48 -2.89
N GLY A 419 17.83 -4.46 -3.89
CA GLY A 419 18.05 -3.72 -5.15
C GLY A 419 18.74 -4.49 -6.29
N TYR A 420 18.84 -5.79 -6.15
CA TYR A 420 18.96 -6.75 -7.24
C TYR A 420 17.69 -7.60 -7.29
N SER A 421 17.20 -7.94 -8.48
CA SER A 421 16.29 -9.07 -8.65
C SER A 421 17.04 -10.30 -9.10
N LEU A 422 16.53 -11.44 -8.69
CA LEU A 422 16.94 -12.72 -9.23
C LEU A 422 16.72 -12.76 -10.75
N ARG A 423 17.74 -13.15 -11.50
CA ARG A 423 17.66 -13.37 -12.95
C ARG A 423 16.74 -14.54 -13.24
N THR A 424 16.39 -14.68 -14.52
CA THR A 424 15.57 -15.80 -15.00
C THR A 424 16.17 -17.18 -14.74
N ASP A 425 17.46 -17.26 -14.38
CA ASP A 425 18.10 -18.52 -13.99
C ASP A 425 17.83 -18.94 -12.55
N GLY A 426 17.16 -18.08 -11.75
CA GLY A 426 16.80 -18.36 -10.36
C GLY A 426 17.98 -18.42 -9.38
N LYS A 427 19.18 -18.01 -9.82
CA LYS A 427 20.42 -18.19 -9.04
C LYS A 427 21.33 -16.98 -9.02
N THR A 428 21.42 -16.27 -10.15
CA THR A 428 22.23 -15.07 -10.29
C THR A 428 21.39 -13.82 -10.14
N CYS A 429 22.01 -12.74 -9.71
CA CYS A 429 21.36 -11.51 -9.31
C CYS A 429 21.60 -10.43 -10.37
N GLN A 430 20.53 -9.88 -10.94
CA GLN A 430 20.57 -8.74 -11.85
C GLN A 430 20.04 -7.52 -11.11
N SER A 431 20.76 -6.40 -11.19
CA SER A 431 20.24 -5.13 -10.71
C SER A 431 18.93 -4.78 -11.43
N THR A 432 17.79 -4.91 -10.74
CA THR A 432 16.50 -4.38 -11.18
C THR A 432 15.82 -3.66 -10.02
N CYS A 433 14.93 -2.76 -10.37
CA CYS A 433 14.38 -1.75 -9.50
C CYS A 433 13.13 -1.15 -10.18
N GLY A 434 12.16 -0.71 -9.38
CA GLY A 434 10.84 -0.27 -9.87
C GLY A 434 9.70 -1.26 -9.59
N GLY A 435 8.47 -0.91 -9.97
CA GLY A 435 7.23 -1.70 -9.76
C GLY A 435 5.97 -0.83 -9.65
N ILE A 436 4.81 -1.44 -9.38
CA ILE A 436 3.63 -0.69 -8.88
C ILE A 436 3.42 -1.08 -7.42
N ILE A 437 3.25 -0.08 -6.57
CA ILE A 437 3.02 -0.24 -5.15
C ILE A 437 1.61 0.26 -4.83
N LYS A 438 0.70 -0.65 -4.45
CA LYS A 438 -0.66 -0.34 -4.02
C LYS A 438 -0.80 -0.68 -2.53
N GLY A 439 -0.96 0.32 -1.69
CA GLY A 439 -1.01 0.14 -0.24
C GLY A 439 -1.15 1.46 0.50
N SER A 440 -1.58 1.42 1.76
CA SER A 440 -1.67 2.62 2.60
C SER A 440 -0.33 3.05 3.20
N ASN A 441 0.69 2.20 3.09
CA ASN A 441 2.09 2.51 3.35
C ASN A 441 3.00 1.52 2.61
N GLY A 442 4.30 1.81 2.57
CA GLY A 442 5.30 0.90 1.99
C GLY A 442 6.69 1.52 1.95
N THR A 443 7.66 0.79 1.41
CA THR A 443 9.05 1.25 1.26
C THR A 443 9.60 0.93 -0.12
N PHE A 444 10.55 1.73 -0.60
CA PHE A 444 11.30 1.51 -1.84
C PHE A 444 12.68 2.18 -1.78
N HIS A 445 13.66 1.67 -2.53
CA HIS A 445 15.04 2.14 -2.48
C HIS A 445 15.74 1.95 -3.83
N SER A 446 16.90 2.59 -4.02
CA SER A 446 17.76 2.37 -5.18
C SER A 446 18.37 0.96 -5.20
N PRO A 447 18.81 0.47 -6.38
CA PRO A 447 19.59 -0.75 -6.50
C PRO A 447 20.75 -0.81 -5.51
N ASN A 448 20.92 -1.90 -4.76
CA ASN A 448 22.02 -2.13 -3.83
C ASN A 448 22.32 -1.17 -2.69
N TYR A 449 21.37 -0.26 -2.39
CA TYR A 449 21.34 0.45 -1.10
C TYR A 449 21.51 -0.52 0.09
N PRO A 450 22.40 -0.26 1.07
CA PRO A 450 23.17 0.98 1.28
C PRO A 450 24.51 1.05 0.52
N LEU A 451 24.85 0.03 -0.27
CA LEU A 451 26.00 0.03 -1.17
C LEU A 451 25.68 0.84 -2.45
N ASN A 452 26.71 1.11 -3.24
CA ASN A 452 26.57 1.92 -4.44
C ASN A 452 25.57 1.31 -5.44
N TYR A 453 24.65 2.13 -5.97
CA TYR A 453 23.74 1.67 -7.03
C TYR A 453 24.47 1.35 -8.33
N THR A 454 23.86 0.59 -9.23
CA THR A 454 24.53 0.21 -10.49
C THR A 454 24.38 1.28 -11.59
N PRO A 455 25.36 1.44 -12.49
CA PRO A 455 25.30 2.38 -13.60
C PRO A 455 24.34 1.91 -14.71
N LEU A 456 23.87 2.83 -15.56
CA LEU A 456 22.95 2.63 -16.70
C LEU A 456 21.63 1.96 -16.30
N LYS A 457 21.05 2.40 -15.19
CA LYS A 457 19.76 1.86 -14.73
C LYS A 457 18.62 2.83 -14.90
N THR A 458 17.44 2.27 -15.04
CA THR A 458 16.20 3.00 -14.99
C THR A 458 15.21 2.16 -14.21
N CYS A 459 14.82 2.67 -13.07
CA CYS A 459 13.87 2.11 -12.12
C CYS A 459 12.63 2.98 -12.13
N VAL A 460 11.45 2.39 -12.11
CA VAL A 460 10.20 3.17 -12.09
C VAL A 460 9.23 2.53 -11.10
N TRP A 461 8.95 3.19 -9.99
CA TRP A 461 7.92 2.85 -9.03
C TRP A 461 6.66 3.69 -9.27
N GLN A 462 5.49 3.08 -9.30
CA GLN A 462 4.20 3.79 -9.38
C GLN A 462 3.42 3.49 -8.11
N ILE A 463 3.18 4.50 -7.28
CA ILE A 463 2.51 4.38 -6.00
C ILE A 463 1.06 4.82 -6.18
N GLU A 464 0.11 3.97 -5.80
CA GLU A 464 -1.33 4.23 -5.90
C GLU A 464 -2.00 4.06 -4.52
N ALA A 465 -2.66 5.11 -4.07
CA ALA A 465 -3.53 5.18 -2.91
C ALA A 465 -5.02 5.08 -3.32
N ASP A 466 -5.88 4.81 -2.34
CA ASP A 466 -7.32 4.83 -2.54
C ASP A 466 -7.80 6.28 -2.86
N ASN A 467 -8.94 6.45 -3.53
CA ASN A 467 -9.40 7.78 -3.95
C ASN A 467 -9.62 8.70 -2.73
N GLU A 468 -9.37 10.00 -2.90
CA GLU A 468 -9.39 11.05 -1.85
C GLU A 468 -8.21 11.02 -0.87
N TYR A 469 -7.39 9.97 -0.90
CA TYR A 469 -6.15 9.91 -0.13
C TYR A 469 -4.99 10.57 -0.88
N GLN A 470 -4.16 11.32 -0.16
CA GLN A 470 -2.85 11.80 -0.62
C GLN A 470 -1.75 10.82 -0.23
N ILE A 471 -0.65 10.82 -0.97
CA ILE A 471 0.54 9.97 -0.76
C ILE A 471 1.67 10.85 -0.25
N ILE A 472 2.17 10.54 0.94
CA ILE A 472 3.33 11.20 1.54
C ILE A 472 4.52 10.23 1.43
N VAL A 473 5.55 10.59 0.68
CA VAL A 473 6.80 9.83 0.53
C VAL A 473 7.88 10.52 1.35
N ASN A 474 8.57 9.78 2.21
CA ASN A 474 9.72 10.22 2.98
C ASN A 474 10.96 9.37 2.65
N PHE A 475 11.95 10.01 2.02
CA PHE A 475 13.27 9.45 1.82
C PHE A 475 14.10 9.65 3.09
N THR A 476 14.45 8.55 3.77
CA THR A 476 15.25 8.58 5.01
C THR A 476 16.74 8.78 4.72
N ASN A 477 17.19 8.39 3.52
CA ASN A 477 18.53 8.59 3.03
C ASN A 477 18.46 8.76 1.52
N PHE A 478 19.17 9.73 0.96
CA PHE A 478 19.23 9.94 -0.48
C PHE A 478 20.61 10.45 -0.88
N ASP A 479 21.31 9.74 -1.76
CA ASP A 479 22.64 10.05 -2.26
C ASP A 479 22.77 9.54 -3.69
N VAL A 480 22.37 10.36 -4.65
CA VAL A 480 22.34 10.06 -6.09
C VAL A 480 23.26 11.02 -6.82
N GLU A 481 24.01 10.54 -7.82
CA GLU A 481 24.92 11.38 -8.59
C GLU A 481 24.17 12.46 -9.36
N GLY A 482 24.40 13.71 -9.01
CA GLY A 482 23.89 14.83 -9.77
C GLY A 482 24.12 16.13 -9.04
N MET A 483 24.15 17.22 -9.80
CA MET A 483 23.99 18.55 -9.26
C MET A 483 22.50 18.87 -9.22
N LYS A 484 22.04 19.30 -8.04
CA LYS A 484 20.64 19.64 -7.73
C LYS A 484 20.01 20.51 -8.83
N SER A 485 20.82 21.41 -9.42
CA SER A 485 20.41 22.38 -10.44
C SER A 485 19.93 21.85 -11.79
N ALA A 486 20.30 20.62 -12.18
CA ALA A 486 19.94 20.12 -13.51
C ALA A 486 19.64 18.62 -13.57
N CYS A 487 20.02 17.85 -12.55
CA CYS A 487 19.78 16.41 -12.44
C CYS A 487 19.89 15.68 -13.79
N SER A 488 21.01 15.93 -14.47
CA SER A 488 21.26 15.51 -15.86
C SER A 488 22.06 14.21 -15.95
N TYR A 489 22.70 13.82 -14.85
CA TYR A 489 23.37 12.53 -14.67
C TYR A 489 22.33 11.56 -14.08
N ASP A 490 22.48 11.19 -12.82
CA ASP A 490 21.55 10.32 -12.13
C ASP A 490 20.47 11.14 -11.41
N TYR A 491 19.24 10.64 -11.38
CA TYR A 491 18.13 11.36 -10.76
C TYR A 491 16.95 10.48 -10.41
N VAL A 492 16.15 10.93 -9.45
CA VAL A 492 14.84 10.41 -9.08
C VAL A 492 13.78 11.42 -9.50
N LEU A 493 12.85 11.02 -10.35
CA LEU A 493 11.77 11.86 -10.87
C LEU A 493 10.43 11.41 -10.31
N ILE A 494 9.76 12.22 -9.51
CA ILE A 494 8.41 11.96 -9.00
C ILE A 494 7.39 12.72 -9.87
N GLN A 495 6.49 12.00 -10.54
CA GLN A 495 5.44 12.55 -11.39
C GLN A 495 4.08 12.21 -10.78
N ASN A 496 3.16 13.16 -10.67
CA ASN A 496 1.77 12.87 -10.31
C ASN A 496 0.91 12.63 -11.56
N ASP A 497 -0.32 12.13 -11.38
CA ASP A 497 -1.26 11.87 -12.50
C ASP A 497 -1.73 13.14 -13.24
N GLU A 498 -1.54 14.31 -12.63
CA GLU A 498 -1.84 15.61 -13.24
C GLU A 498 -0.69 16.12 -14.14
N GLY A 499 0.42 15.36 -14.22
CA GLY A 499 1.59 15.70 -15.03
C GLY A 499 2.55 16.69 -14.36
N MET A 500 2.40 16.97 -13.06
CA MET A 500 3.42 17.68 -12.29
C MET A 500 4.59 16.76 -12.02
N GLU A 501 5.79 17.20 -12.36
CA GLU A 501 7.02 16.42 -12.25
C GLU A 501 8.03 17.13 -11.36
N GLU A 502 8.58 16.44 -10.36
CA GLU A 502 9.67 16.92 -9.51
C GLU A 502 10.87 15.99 -9.64
N ARG A 503 12.03 16.54 -10.00
CA ARG A 503 13.27 15.79 -10.19
C ARG A 503 14.24 16.06 -9.05
N TYR A 504 14.84 15.01 -8.50
CA TYR A 504 15.74 15.03 -7.36
C TYR A 504 17.03 14.29 -7.69
N CYS A 505 18.17 14.85 -7.29
CA CYS A 505 19.49 14.22 -7.41
C CYS A 505 20.42 14.88 -6.39
N GLY A 506 21.62 14.36 -6.20
CA GLY A 506 22.52 14.80 -5.13
C GLY A 506 22.22 14.10 -3.81
N HIS A 507 22.64 14.72 -2.70
CA HIS A 507 22.50 14.14 -1.36
C HIS A 507 21.47 14.91 -0.53
N TYR A 508 20.58 14.18 0.15
CA TYR A 508 19.59 14.71 1.11
C TYR A 508 19.61 13.85 2.39
N ASN A 509 19.60 14.53 3.54
CA ASN A 509 19.50 13.89 4.86
C ASN A 509 18.08 13.42 5.20
N SER A 510 17.05 14.11 4.69
CA SER A 510 15.65 13.69 4.70
C SER A 510 14.91 14.51 3.64
N LEU A 511 14.09 13.85 2.83
CA LEU A 511 13.30 14.48 1.77
C LEU A 511 11.87 13.95 1.87
N VAL A 512 10.90 14.84 2.04
CA VAL A 512 9.48 14.49 2.11
C VAL A 512 8.75 15.12 0.93
N TYR A 513 7.92 14.32 0.26
CA TYR A 513 7.08 14.71 -0.85
C TYR A 513 5.63 14.35 -0.51
N THR A 514 4.69 15.27 -0.71
CA THR A 514 3.25 15.04 -0.50
C THR A 514 2.53 15.21 -1.83
N SER A 515 1.79 14.20 -2.26
CA SER A 515 1.07 14.23 -3.52
C SER A 515 -0.27 14.94 -3.40
N THR A 516 -0.66 15.66 -4.46
CA THR A 516 -2.00 16.24 -4.60
C THR A 516 -3.03 15.22 -5.06
N THR A 517 -2.57 14.16 -5.74
CA THR A 517 -3.35 13.06 -6.29
C THR A 517 -3.17 11.81 -5.46
N ASN A 518 -4.04 10.82 -5.64
CA ASN A 518 -3.88 9.50 -5.04
C ASN A 518 -2.92 8.60 -5.82
N ARG A 519 -2.16 9.12 -6.79
CA ARG A 519 -1.27 8.34 -7.65
C ARG A 519 -0.04 9.14 -8.08
N ILE A 520 1.13 8.56 -7.87
CA ILE A 520 2.43 9.13 -8.26
C ILE A 520 3.35 8.09 -8.86
N LYS A 521 4.33 8.53 -9.64
CA LYS A 521 5.32 7.71 -10.34
C LYS A 521 6.72 8.24 -10.05
N VAL A 522 7.50 7.47 -9.31
CA VAL A 522 8.88 7.74 -8.93
C VAL A 522 9.83 7.00 -9.88
N SER A 523 10.70 7.69 -10.61
CA SER A 523 11.60 7.10 -11.61
C SER A 523 13.05 7.40 -11.27
N PHE A 524 13.85 6.41 -10.89
CA PHE A 524 15.30 6.55 -10.71
C PHE A 524 16.05 6.20 -11.99
N VAL A 525 16.83 7.12 -12.54
CA VAL A 525 17.67 6.91 -13.73
C VAL A 525 19.12 7.12 -13.32
N SER A 526 20.00 6.18 -13.69
CA SER A 526 21.45 6.34 -13.60
C SER A 526 22.10 6.18 -14.97
N ASP A 527 23.19 6.89 -15.19
CA ASP A 527 24.00 6.85 -16.40
C ASP A 527 25.24 5.96 -16.22
N ASN A 528 26.21 6.00 -17.15
CA ASN A 528 27.40 5.15 -17.08
C ASN A 528 28.55 5.72 -16.23
N THR A 529 28.28 6.71 -15.38
CA THR A 529 29.28 7.45 -14.62
C THR A 529 29.29 7.07 -13.13
N ILE A 530 29.33 8.01 -12.19
CA ILE A 530 29.72 7.77 -10.79
C ILE A 530 28.58 7.14 -9.98
N GLU A 531 28.81 5.96 -9.42
CA GLU A 531 27.85 5.36 -8.50
C GLU A 531 27.95 5.92 -7.07
N LYS A 532 26.80 6.16 -6.42
CA LYS A 532 26.66 6.61 -5.02
C LYS A 532 25.81 5.64 -4.21
N ASN A 533 25.73 5.84 -2.89
CA ASN A 533 25.01 4.92 -1.98
C ASN A 533 23.51 4.79 -2.30
N GLY A 534 22.94 5.75 -3.04
CA GLY A 534 21.56 5.74 -3.48
C GLY A 534 20.59 6.20 -2.40
N PHE A 535 19.37 5.69 -2.40
CA PHE A 535 18.32 6.16 -1.50
C PHE A 535 17.47 5.05 -0.90
N MET A 536 16.88 5.32 0.26
CA MET A 536 15.81 4.53 0.90
C MET A 536 14.66 5.46 1.25
N ALA A 537 13.44 5.03 0.91
CA ALA A 537 12.22 5.78 1.13
C ALA A 537 11.12 4.90 1.72
N TYR A 538 10.27 5.50 2.52
CA TYR A 538 8.98 4.95 2.91
C TYR A 538 7.87 5.91 2.48
N PHE A 539 6.67 5.42 2.25
CA PHE A 539 5.51 6.27 2.00
C PHE A 539 4.33 5.83 2.86
N ILE A 540 3.41 6.76 3.08
CA ILE A 540 2.13 6.56 3.76
C ILE A 540 1.02 7.27 2.97
N THR A 541 -0.22 6.88 3.17
CA THR A 541 -1.39 7.52 2.58
C THR A 541 -2.25 8.14 3.66
N ASP A 542 -2.80 9.32 3.39
CA ASP A 542 -3.56 10.12 4.35
C ASP A 542 -4.85 10.65 3.71
N LEU A 543 -5.97 10.63 4.44
CA LEU A 543 -7.25 11.18 3.97
C LEU A 543 -7.34 12.63 4.46
N ASP A 544 -7.51 13.58 3.55
CA ASP A 544 -7.67 14.99 3.95
C ASP A 544 -9.15 15.28 4.27
N GLU A 545 -9.57 15.04 5.51
CA GLU A 545 -10.99 15.18 5.90
C GLU A 545 -11.47 16.63 5.80
N CYS A 546 -10.56 17.60 5.89
CA CYS A 546 -10.88 19.03 5.78
C CYS A 546 -11.43 19.42 4.40
N ARG A 547 -11.15 18.65 3.35
CA ARG A 547 -11.68 18.91 2.00
C ARG A 547 -13.20 18.73 1.91
N ASN A 548 -13.80 17.97 2.83
CA ASN A 548 -15.22 17.70 2.86
C ASN A 548 -15.90 18.47 4.01
N ASN A 549 -16.64 19.54 3.65
CA ASN A 549 -17.46 20.34 4.57
C ASN A 549 -16.72 20.83 5.83
N ASN A 550 -15.43 21.20 5.69
CA ASN A 550 -14.58 21.66 6.79
C ASN A 550 -14.51 20.65 7.96
N ALA A 551 -14.71 19.36 7.66
CA ALA A 551 -14.83 18.26 8.62
C ALA A 551 -15.79 18.54 9.80
N GLY A 552 -16.79 19.42 9.63
CA GLY A 552 -17.72 19.81 10.70
C GLY A 552 -17.17 20.80 11.73
N CYS A 553 -16.01 21.43 11.48
CA CYS A 553 -15.49 22.52 12.30
C CYS A 553 -16.32 23.80 12.10
N GLN A 554 -16.66 24.50 13.19
CA GLN A 554 -17.44 25.75 13.14
C GLN A 554 -16.71 26.85 12.36
N GLN A 555 -15.39 26.93 12.49
CA GLN A 555 -14.56 27.95 11.85
C GLN A 555 -13.51 27.34 10.92
N ARG A 556 -12.41 26.79 11.43
CA ARG A 556 -11.30 26.30 10.61
C ARG A 556 -11.01 24.82 10.88
N CYS A 557 -10.65 24.06 9.84
CA CYS A 557 -10.15 22.68 9.92
C CYS A 557 -8.69 22.62 9.47
N THR A 558 -7.85 21.89 10.19
CA THR A 558 -6.47 21.56 9.79
C THR A 558 -6.24 20.06 9.75
N ASN A 559 -5.78 19.57 8.60
CA ASN A 559 -5.58 18.14 8.36
C ASN A 559 -4.27 17.66 8.99
N THR A 560 -4.27 16.46 9.57
CA THR A 560 -3.14 15.83 10.25
C THR A 560 -2.98 14.40 9.76
N ILE A 561 -1.79 13.79 9.94
CA ILE A 561 -1.57 12.43 9.46
C ILE A 561 -2.47 11.44 10.22
N GLY A 562 -3.48 10.91 9.53
CA GLY A 562 -4.49 9.99 10.02
C GLY A 562 -5.70 10.63 10.71
N SER A 563 -5.85 11.96 10.71
CA SER A 563 -6.99 12.67 11.33
C SER A 563 -7.04 14.17 10.98
N TYR A 564 -7.92 14.95 11.62
CA TYR A 564 -7.97 16.41 11.50
C TYR A 564 -8.27 17.06 12.86
N GLN A 565 -8.05 18.37 12.96
CA GLN A 565 -8.39 19.17 14.14
C GLN A 565 -9.11 20.48 13.76
N CYS A 566 -10.00 20.95 14.63
CA CYS A 566 -10.70 22.23 14.45
C CYS A 566 -9.99 23.37 15.16
N GLU A 567 -9.97 24.54 14.53
CA GLU A 567 -9.36 25.77 15.02
C GLU A 567 -10.37 26.92 14.96
N CYS A 568 -10.21 27.90 15.87
CA CYS A 568 -11.08 29.06 15.98
C CYS A 568 -10.39 30.34 15.51
N GLU A 569 -11.17 31.28 14.99
CA GLU A 569 -10.70 32.61 14.58
C GLU A 569 -10.30 33.47 15.79
N SER A 570 -9.46 34.47 15.55
CA SER A 570 -8.89 35.34 16.59
C SER A 570 -9.98 35.96 17.48
N GLY A 571 -9.92 35.68 18.79
CA GLY A 571 -10.91 36.13 19.78
C GLY A 571 -11.83 35.02 20.32
N TYR A 572 -11.75 33.81 19.76
CA TYR A 572 -12.49 32.64 20.21
C TYR A 572 -11.54 31.48 20.56
N VAL A 573 -11.98 30.59 21.46
CA VAL A 573 -11.28 29.35 21.85
C VAL A 573 -12.16 28.15 21.56
N LEU A 574 -11.55 27.02 21.20
CA LEU A 574 -12.30 25.80 20.91
C LEU A 574 -13.07 25.32 22.16
N ALA A 575 -14.34 25.01 21.96
CA ALA A 575 -15.22 24.48 22.97
C ALA A 575 -14.88 23.01 23.27
N ASP A 576 -15.41 22.50 24.38
CA ASP A 576 -15.04 21.17 24.89
C ASP A 576 -15.56 20.02 23.99
N ASP A 577 -16.42 20.34 23.01
CA ASP A 577 -16.88 19.43 21.96
C ASP A 577 -15.90 19.24 20.81
N GLY A 578 -14.80 20.01 20.77
CA GLY A 578 -13.75 19.92 19.75
C GLY A 578 -14.15 20.45 18.37
N HIS A 579 -15.33 21.05 18.23
CA HIS A 579 -15.85 21.54 16.94
C HIS A 579 -16.33 22.99 16.97
N ASN A 580 -16.89 23.45 18.09
CA ASN A 580 -17.45 24.81 18.22
C ASN A 580 -16.46 25.78 18.89
N CYS A 581 -16.69 27.08 18.75
CA CYS A 581 -15.83 28.16 19.22
C CYS A 581 -16.56 29.06 20.23
N LYS A 582 -15.98 29.27 21.42
CA LYS A 582 -16.51 30.09 22.54
C LYS A 582 -15.67 31.36 22.73
N GLU A 583 -16.24 32.47 23.22
CA GLU A 583 -15.49 33.71 23.47
C GLU A 583 -14.30 33.47 24.42
N GLY A 584 -13.10 33.75 23.93
CA GLY A 584 -11.84 33.63 24.66
C GLY A 584 -11.22 34.99 24.94
N GLY A 585 -10.36 35.10 25.96
CA GLY A 585 -9.57 36.30 26.16
C GLY A 585 -8.77 36.65 24.88
N CYS A 586 -8.70 37.94 24.52
CA CYS A 586 -8.02 38.40 23.30
C CYS A 586 -6.49 38.48 23.44
N ASN A 587 -5.92 37.43 24.03
CA ASN A 587 -4.48 37.25 24.17
C ASN A 587 -4.03 36.16 23.19
N LEU A 588 -3.25 36.54 22.19
CA LEU A 588 -2.83 35.63 21.12
C LEU A 588 -1.31 35.47 21.13
N GLN A 589 -0.85 34.22 21.10
CA GLN A 589 0.55 33.91 20.76
C GLN A 589 0.60 33.48 19.31
N VAL A 590 1.43 34.16 18.52
CA VAL A 590 1.53 33.99 17.08
C VAL A 590 2.92 33.48 16.73
N TYR A 591 2.97 32.26 16.22
CA TYR A 591 4.21 31.56 15.84
C TYR A 591 4.38 31.44 14.33
N ASP A 592 3.33 31.72 13.56
CA ASP A 592 3.38 31.69 12.11
C ASP A 592 4.41 32.71 11.58
N PRO A 593 5.10 32.42 10.47
CA PRO A 593 6.11 33.30 9.90
C PRO A 593 5.48 34.50 9.18
N GLU A 594 4.24 34.42 8.76
CA GLU A 594 3.48 35.50 8.15
C GLU A 594 2.00 35.27 8.40
N GLY A 595 1.21 36.33 8.35
CA GLY A 595 -0.22 36.20 8.51
C GLY A 595 -0.94 37.52 8.62
N GLU A 596 -2.25 37.40 8.75
CA GLU A 596 -3.16 38.50 8.96
C GLU A 596 -3.65 38.48 10.41
N ILE A 597 -3.70 39.66 11.03
CA ILE A 597 -4.34 39.87 12.32
C ILE A 597 -5.35 41.01 12.20
N THR A 598 -6.42 40.89 12.96
CA THR A 598 -7.46 41.90 13.00
C THR A 598 -7.78 42.26 14.44
N SER A 599 -8.34 43.45 14.64
CA SER A 599 -9.01 43.77 15.89
C SER A 599 -10.19 42.81 16.12
N PRO A 600 -10.56 42.52 17.38
CA PRO A 600 -11.75 41.72 17.66
C PRO A 600 -12.99 42.33 16.97
N ASN A 601 -13.84 41.48 16.42
CA ASN A 601 -15.06 41.81 15.65
C ASN A 601 -14.87 42.48 14.28
N TYR A 602 -13.64 42.71 13.80
CA TYR A 602 -13.40 43.24 12.45
C TYR A 602 -14.13 42.39 11.38
N PRO A 603 -14.82 42.98 10.39
CA PRO A 603 -14.81 44.40 9.98
C PRO A 603 -15.79 45.31 10.75
N PHE A 604 -16.48 44.78 11.76
CA PHE A 604 -17.37 45.55 12.63
C PHE A 604 -16.60 46.22 13.77
N ASP A 605 -17.30 47.08 14.51
CA ASP A 605 -16.69 47.88 15.55
C ASP A 605 -16.14 47.01 16.69
N TYR A 606 -14.93 47.36 17.17
CA TYR A 606 -14.27 46.60 18.23
C TYR A 606 -15.00 46.76 19.58
N PRO A 607 -14.93 45.74 20.45
CA PRO A 607 -15.53 45.79 21.78
C PRO A 607 -14.82 46.79 22.72
N LYS A 608 -15.61 47.53 23.50
CA LYS A 608 -15.16 48.53 24.50
C LYS A 608 -14.54 47.88 25.74
N GLY A 609 -13.63 48.59 26.40
CA GLY A 609 -13.05 48.22 27.70
C GLY A 609 -12.13 46.99 27.65
N LYS A 610 -11.56 46.68 26.49
CA LYS A 610 -10.70 45.53 26.27
C LYS A 610 -9.22 45.88 26.33
N ASN A 611 -8.45 44.93 26.86
CA ASN A 611 -7.00 44.89 26.78
C ASN A 611 -6.63 43.60 26.07
N CYS A 612 -6.22 43.73 24.81
CA CYS A 612 -5.86 42.61 23.95
C CYS A 612 -4.35 42.63 23.71
N ASN A 613 -3.73 41.47 23.70
CA ASN A 613 -2.31 41.36 23.42
C ASN A 613 -2.02 40.33 22.33
N TRP A 614 -0.99 40.61 21.56
CA TRP A 614 -0.45 39.71 20.55
C TRP A 614 1.05 39.60 20.79
N HIS A 615 1.50 38.38 21.07
CA HIS A 615 2.91 38.05 21.20
C HIS A 615 3.35 37.28 19.97
N PHE A 616 4.09 37.96 19.10
CA PHE A 616 4.65 37.38 17.90
C PHE A 616 6.03 36.83 18.20
N VAL A 617 6.25 35.56 17.88
CA VAL A 617 7.55 34.90 18.00
C VAL A 617 7.87 34.27 16.66
N THR A 618 8.97 34.71 16.05
CA THR A 618 9.48 34.11 14.82
C THR A 618 10.76 33.34 15.06
N THR A 619 11.20 32.66 14.01
CA THR A 619 12.38 31.80 14.01
C THR A 619 13.64 32.58 14.40
N PRO A 620 14.52 32.04 15.27
CA PRO A 620 15.74 32.72 15.69
C PRO A 620 16.60 33.22 14.52
N GLY A 621 17.15 34.43 14.67
CA GLY A 621 17.88 35.12 13.60
C GLY A 621 17.00 35.88 12.61
N HIS A 622 15.67 35.74 12.65
CA HIS A 622 14.75 36.58 11.89
C HIS A 622 14.17 37.70 12.76
N ARG A 623 13.55 38.67 12.11
CA ARG A 623 12.81 39.78 12.72
C ARG A 623 11.37 39.75 12.24
N LEU A 624 10.50 40.48 12.91
CA LEU A 624 9.09 40.61 12.55
C LEU A 624 8.86 42.00 11.97
N SER A 625 8.18 42.05 10.83
CA SER A 625 7.69 43.28 10.22
C SER A 625 6.17 43.28 10.27
N ILE A 626 5.57 44.34 10.79
CA ILE A 626 4.12 44.53 10.83
C ILE A 626 3.73 45.77 10.03
N SER A 627 2.65 45.64 9.26
CA SER A 627 2.11 46.67 8.37
C SER A 627 0.60 46.69 8.47
N PHE A 628 0.00 47.88 8.41
CA PHE A 628 -1.44 48.06 8.57
C PHE A 628 -2.08 48.37 7.21
N GLU A 629 -3.13 47.64 6.86
CA GLU A 629 -3.95 47.90 5.66
C GLU A 629 -5.13 48.81 6.00
N GLU A 630 -5.85 48.49 7.08
CA GLU A 630 -6.90 49.35 7.63
C GLU A 630 -6.57 49.71 9.08
N PHE A 631 -6.81 50.97 9.46
CA PHE A 631 -6.59 51.47 10.80
C PHE A 631 -7.59 52.57 11.14
N MET A 632 -8.50 52.30 12.08
CA MET A 632 -9.51 53.23 12.55
C MET A 632 -9.76 53.02 14.05
N PHE A 633 -9.21 53.93 14.84
CA PHE A 633 -9.36 54.03 16.29
C PHE A 633 -9.91 55.40 16.67
N GLU A 634 -10.28 55.58 17.93
CA GLU A 634 -10.66 56.90 18.45
C GLU A 634 -9.52 57.92 18.27
N GLU A 635 -9.85 59.12 17.78
CA GLU A 635 -8.88 60.15 17.45
C GLU A 635 -8.54 60.99 18.69
N HIS A 636 -7.25 61.09 19.03
CA HIS A 636 -6.77 61.92 20.14
C HIS A 636 -5.31 62.34 19.95
N ASN A 637 -4.98 63.60 20.27
CA ASN A 637 -3.62 64.17 20.06
C ASN A 637 -2.47 63.43 20.76
N THR A 638 -2.77 62.64 21.80
CA THR A 638 -1.78 61.85 22.55
C THR A 638 -2.16 60.37 22.66
N CYS A 639 -3.13 59.89 21.88
CA CYS A 639 -3.59 58.50 21.91
C CYS A 639 -3.88 57.95 23.32
N LYS A 640 -4.61 58.73 24.13
CA LYS A 640 -4.89 58.40 25.53
C LYS A 640 -6.09 57.46 25.71
N TYR A 641 -7.04 57.53 24.77
CA TYR A 641 -8.21 56.67 24.73
C TYR A 641 -7.83 55.35 24.04
N ASP A 642 -8.53 55.00 22.96
CA ASP A 642 -8.30 53.77 22.23
C ASP A 642 -7.02 53.86 21.38
N HIS A 643 -6.10 52.94 21.60
CA HIS A 643 -4.83 52.92 20.88
C HIS A 643 -4.25 51.51 20.79
N ILE A 644 -3.31 51.37 19.87
CA ILE A 644 -2.36 50.26 19.85
C ILE A 644 -0.97 50.74 20.27
N GLU A 645 -0.25 49.91 21.00
CA GLU A 645 1.16 50.10 21.31
C GLU A 645 1.93 48.85 20.89
N ILE A 646 3.09 49.05 20.25
CA ILE A 646 3.93 47.99 19.72
C ILE A 646 5.30 48.08 20.36
N PHE A 647 5.82 46.95 20.83
CA PHE A 647 7.06 46.82 21.59
C PHE A 647 8.05 45.88 20.90
N ASP A 648 9.32 46.27 20.93
CA ASP A 648 10.46 45.50 20.41
C ASP A 648 10.94 44.45 21.42
N GLY A 649 10.12 43.43 21.65
CA GLY A 649 10.41 42.33 22.57
C GLY A 649 9.19 41.44 22.80
N GLY A 650 9.26 40.57 23.81
CA GLY A 650 8.21 39.58 24.09
C GLY A 650 7.11 40.03 25.05
N ASN A 651 7.16 41.27 25.55
CA ASN A 651 6.20 41.79 26.53
C ASN A 651 6.18 43.34 26.52
N SER A 652 5.31 43.92 27.35
CA SER A 652 5.13 45.37 27.51
C SER A 652 6.26 46.09 28.25
N ASP A 653 7.23 45.37 28.84
CA ASP A 653 8.41 45.99 29.48
C ASP A 653 9.52 46.30 28.46
N ALA A 654 9.38 45.82 27.22
CA ALA A 654 10.32 46.05 26.14
C ALA A 654 10.23 47.48 25.58
N THR A 655 11.16 47.83 24.68
CA THR A 655 11.20 49.19 24.12
C THR A 655 10.00 49.44 23.22
N SER A 656 9.18 50.46 23.54
CA SER A 656 8.05 50.86 22.70
C SER A 656 8.53 51.43 21.36
N LEU A 657 8.04 50.85 20.26
CA LEU A 657 8.28 51.29 18.88
C LEU A 657 7.30 52.39 18.45
N GLY A 658 6.17 52.53 19.15
CA GLY A 658 5.21 53.60 18.92
C GLY A 658 3.81 53.30 19.48
N ILE A 659 3.06 54.39 19.70
CA ILE A 659 1.66 54.38 20.14
C ILE A 659 0.84 55.04 19.04
N PHE A 660 -0.23 54.40 18.60
CA PHE A 660 -1.03 54.82 17.44
C PHE A 660 -2.54 54.80 17.73
N CYS A 661 -3.24 55.81 17.21
CA CYS A 661 -4.69 56.00 17.33
C CYS A 661 -5.22 56.87 16.17
N GLY A 662 -6.53 57.12 16.12
CA GLY A 662 -7.16 57.85 15.00
C GLY A 662 -7.26 57.01 13.73
N SER A 663 -7.26 57.66 12.57
CA SER A 663 -7.47 57.01 11.25
C SER A 663 -6.24 57.02 10.34
N ASP A 664 -5.12 57.55 10.80
CA ASP A 664 -3.88 57.55 10.04
C ASP A 664 -3.23 56.16 10.14
N ILE A 665 -2.91 55.57 8.98
CA ILE A 665 -2.29 54.24 8.92
C ILE A 665 -0.87 54.31 9.52
N PRO A 666 -0.56 53.50 10.55
CA PRO A 666 0.78 53.45 11.14
C PRO A 666 1.85 53.08 10.11
N PRO A 667 3.09 53.59 10.27
CA PRO A 667 4.19 53.17 9.42
C PRO A 667 4.50 51.67 9.61
N ASN A 668 5.19 51.07 8.65
CA ASN A 668 5.68 49.70 8.80
C ASN A 668 6.73 49.67 9.92
N LEU A 669 6.52 48.79 10.89
CA LEU A 669 7.39 48.63 12.06
C LEU A 669 8.10 47.30 12.00
N GLN A 670 9.36 47.28 12.42
CA GLN A 670 10.20 46.09 12.45
C GLN A 670 10.84 45.90 13.82
N SER A 671 10.78 44.68 14.35
CA SER A 671 11.52 44.32 15.57
C SER A 671 13.03 44.25 15.30
N SER A 672 13.84 44.39 16.34
CA SER A 672 15.29 44.20 16.29
C SER A 672 15.69 42.72 16.40
N ALA A 673 14.84 41.89 16.99
CA ALA A 673 15.06 40.46 17.22
C ALA A 673 13.82 39.63 16.82
N ASN A 674 13.78 38.36 17.25
CA ASN A 674 12.76 37.40 16.80
C ASN A 674 11.42 37.47 17.56
N GLN A 675 11.19 38.54 18.33
CA GLN A 675 9.95 38.75 19.08
C GLN A 675 9.43 40.16 18.91
N LEU A 676 8.12 40.30 18.82
CA LEU A 676 7.40 41.56 18.79
C LEU A 676 6.15 41.41 19.67
N PHE A 677 5.81 42.43 20.45
CA PHE A 677 4.64 42.41 21.31
C PHE A 677 3.75 43.59 20.97
N MET A 678 2.45 43.37 20.81
CA MET A 678 1.48 44.41 20.51
C MET A 678 0.36 44.37 21.54
N THR A 679 -0.08 45.53 22.00
CA THR A 679 -1.24 45.67 22.87
C THR A 679 -2.25 46.63 22.27
N MET A 680 -3.53 46.26 22.31
CA MET A 680 -4.66 47.12 22.00
C MET A 680 -5.40 47.42 23.30
N LEU A 681 -5.51 48.70 23.62
CA LEU A 681 -6.25 49.18 24.77
C LEU A 681 -7.45 50.00 24.29
N THR A 682 -8.63 49.67 24.80
CA THR A 682 -9.88 50.38 24.51
C THR A 682 -10.57 50.81 25.79
N ASP A 683 -11.15 52.00 25.79
CA ASP A 683 -11.87 52.58 26.91
C ASP A 683 -13.36 52.20 26.90
N ALA A 684 -14.14 52.75 27.83
CA ALA A 684 -15.55 52.37 28.01
C ALA A 684 -16.50 52.97 26.94
N SER A 685 -15.99 53.74 25.98
CA SER A 685 -16.75 54.53 25.02
C SER A 685 -16.12 54.51 23.63
N VAL A 686 -16.83 55.09 22.64
CA VAL A 686 -16.36 55.35 21.25
C VAL A 686 -15.56 54.22 20.58
N ASP A 687 -16.27 53.26 20.04
CA ASP A 687 -15.74 52.20 19.19
C ASP A 687 -15.65 52.61 17.71
N ARG A 688 -14.76 51.94 16.97
CA ARG A 688 -14.57 52.06 15.52
C ARG A 688 -14.27 50.68 14.94
N ARG A 689 -14.16 50.60 13.60
CA ARG A 689 -13.88 49.35 12.87
C ARG A 689 -12.56 48.67 13.27
N GLY A 690 -11.63 49.38 13.91
CA GLY A 690 -10.38 48.83 14.42
C GLY A 690 -9.33 48.69 13.33
N PHE A 691 -8.63 47.55 13.28
CA PHE A 691 -7.52 47.36 12.35
C PHE A 691 -7.56 46.02 11.62
N LYS A 692 -6.93 46.03 10.45
CA LYS A 692 -6.46 44.85 9.73
C LYS A 692 -5.00 45.05 9.39
N ALA A 693 -4.16 44.15 9.87
CA ALA A 693 -2.71 44.24 9.74
C ALA A 693 -2.12 42.92 9.26
N PHE A 694 -1.03 43.03 8.52
CA PHE A 694 -0.24 41.91 8.04
C PHE A 694 1.11 41.93 8.73
N PHE A 695 1.51 40.78 9.26
CA PHE A 695 2.84 40.57 9.81
C PHE A 695 3.59 39.56 8.95
N SER A 696 4.91 39.71 8.90
CA SER A 696 5.80 38.80 8.17
C SER A 696 7.16 38.72 8.85
N SER A 697 7.80 37.57 8.72
CA SER A 697 9.14 37.30 9.17
C SER A 697 10.11 37.81 8.12
N VAL A 698 11.03 38.65 8.52
CA VAL A 698 12.05 39.25 7.67
C VAL A 698 13.41 38.74 8.12
N CYS A 699 14.14 38.11 7.23
CA CYS A 699 15.46 37.58 7.53
C CYS A 699 16.51 38.70 7.71
N GLY A 700 17.66 38.34 8.29
CA GLY A 700 18.74 39.27 8.56
C GLY A 700 18.52 40.16 9.78
N GLY A 701 19.46 41.06 10.03
CA GLY A 701 19.43 42.04 11.11
C GLY A 701 20.73 42.16 11.91
N ASN A 702 20.69 42.99 12.95
CA ASN A 702 21.82 43.21 13.84
C ASN A 702 21.68 42.31 15.08
N LEU A 703 22.49 41.25 15.15
CA LEU A 703 22.46 40.28 16.24
C LEU A 703 23.60 40.53 17.22
N LYS A 704 23.36 40.26 18.51
CA LYS A 704 24.39 40.34 19.56
C LYS A 704 24.91 38.95 19.89
N ALA A 705 26.22 38.76 19.86
CA ALA A 705 26.89 37.53 20.27
C ALA A 705 27.25 37.57 21.76
N GLU A 706 26.63 36.68 22.53
CA GLU A 706 26.89 36.48 23.95
C GLU A 706 27.67 35.18 24.21
N GLN A 707 27.99 34.86 25.47
CA GLN A 707 28.69 33.60 25.78
C GLN A 707 27.80 32.37 25.55
N THR A 708 26.49 32.54 25.63
CA THR A 708 25.48 31.57 25.26
C THR A 708 25.40 31.42 23.74
N ILE A 709 24.97 30.25 23.28
CA ILE A 709 24.82 29.96 21.85
C ILE A 709 23.53 30.62 21.36
N GLY A 710 23.65 31.48 20.35
CA GLY A 710 22.55 31.95 19.52
C GLY A 710 22.43 31.12 18.26
N TYR A 711 21.23 31.12 17.67
CA TYR A 711 20.92 30.37 16.46
C TYR A 711 20.43 31.32 15.36
N ILE A 712 20.86 31.04 14.13
CA ILE A 712 20.38 31.66 12.91
C ILE A 712 19.88 30.52 12.02
N TYR A 713 18.62 30.62 11.65
CA TYR A 713 18.04 29.76 10.64
C TYR A 713 18.05 30.52 9.32
N SER A 714 18.21 29.81 8.21
CA SER A 714 18.29 30.44 6.88
C SER A 714 16.94 31.02 6.41
N HIS A 715 15.82 30.50 6.89
CA HIS A 715 14.48 30.96 6.54
C HIS A 715 13.49 30.71 7.69
N ALA A 716 12.31 31.36 7.62
CA ALA A 716 11.35 31.34 8.72
C ALA A 716 10.64 30.00 8.89
N ARG A 717 10.29 29.29 7.80
CA ARG A 717 9.63 27.96 7.80
C ARG A 717 10.60 26.77 7.90
N TYR A 718 11.70 26.90 8.66
CA TYR A 718 12.77 25.90 8.68
C TYR A 718 12.34 24.49 9.13
N SER A 719 11.32 24.35 9.97
CA SER A 719 10.79 23.04 10.37
C SER A 719 10.28 22.24 9.17
N ASP A 720 9.36 22.82 8.40
CA ASP A 720 8.50 22.06 7.48
C ASP A 720 8.70 22.45 6.00
N GLY A 721 9.55 23.43 5.73
CA GLY A 721 9.81 23.97 4.38
C GLY A 721 11.28 24.05 3.99
N LYS A 722 11.50 24.69 2.85
CA LYS A 722 12.79 25.09 2.26
C LYS A 722 12.93 26.62 2.33
N TYR A 723 14.12 27.16 2.09
CA TYR A 723 14.27 28.62 1.96
C TYR A 723 13.55 29.13 0.72
N GLU A 724 13.23 30.42 0.70
CA GLU A 724 12.53 31.04 -0.42
C GLU A 724 13.52 31.44 -1.53
N LYS A 725 12.99 31.59 -2.74
CA LYS A 725 13.74 32.10 -3.90
C LYS A 725 13.98 33.59 -3.79
N LYS A 726 15.06 34.09 -4.41
CA LYS A 726 15.42 35.52 -4.48
C LYS A 726 15.61 36.16 -3.10
N MET A 727 15.98 35.38 -2.10
CA MET A 727 16.26 35.89 -0.76
C MET A 727 17.61 36.62 -0.75
N ARG A 728 17.65 37.70 0.02
CA ARG A 728 18.88 38.37 0.40
C ARG A 728 18.85 38.65 1.88
N CYS A 729 19.52 37.81 2.66
CA CYS A 729 19.53 37.88 4.11
C CYS A 729 20.91 38.30 4.63
N GLU A 730 20.95 39.38 5.39
CA GLU A 730 22.19 39.94 5.94
C GLU A 730 22.15 39.92 7.47
N TRP A 731 22.94 39.06 8.12
CA TRP A 731 23.06 39.00 9.57
C TRP A 731 24.39 39.60 10.03
N ARG A 732 24.34 40.76 10.69
CA ARG A 732 25.50 41.42 11.28
C ARG A 732 25.59 41.05 12.75
N ILE A 733 26.54 40.21 13.09
CA ILE A 733 26.73 39.67 14.44
C ILE A 733 27.83 40.45 15.14
N MET A 734 27.51 41.09 16.26
CA MET A 734 28.45 41.89 17.06
C MET A 734 28.69 41.27 18.44
N ALA A 735 29.96 41.00 18.75
CA ALA A 735 30.43 40.61 20.07
C ALA A 735 30.80 41.84 20.93
N GLN A 736 30.92 41.61 22.25
CA GLN A 736 31.48 42.60 23.17
C GLN A 736 32.94 42.96 22.80
N GLN A 737 33.40 44.10 23.33
CA GLN A 737 34.74 44.62 23.02
C GLN A 737 35.85 43.62 23.37
N ASN A 738 36.84 43.48 22.49
CA ASN A 738 37.96 42.52 22.58
C ASN A 738 37.59 41.02 22.50
N ARG A 739 36.37 40.69 22.04
CA ARG A 739 35.94 39.32 21.75
C ARG A 739 35.63 39.15 20.26
N GLY A 740 35.73 37.92 19.77
CA GLY A 740 35.33 37.54 18.41
C GLY A 740 33.99 36.80 18.41
N VAL A 741 33.44 36.60 17.22
CA VAL A 741 32.25 35.78 16.96
C VAL A 741 32.73 34.45 16.42
N ASN A 742 32.45 33.38 17.15
CA ASN A 742 32.59 32.02 16.65
C ASN A 742 31.26 31.63 16.00
N ILE A 743 31.31 31.27 14.73
CA ILE A 743 30.18 30.73 13.98
C ILE A 743 30.49 29.31 13.53
N ARG A 744 29.52 28.42 13.65
CA ARG A 744 29.56 27.07 13.08
C ARG A 744 28.20 26.72 12.52
N PHE A 745 28.18 25.95 11.46
CA PHE A 745 26.92 25.40 10.96
C PHE A 745 26.66 24.08 11.66
N ALA A 746 25.45 23.91 12.18
CA ALA A 746 24.95 22.65 12.72
C ALA A 746 24.30 21.81 11.60
N GLN A 747 23.68 22.49 10.63
CA GLN A 747 23.13 21.91 9.42
C GLN A 747 23.35 22.90 8.27
N PHE A 748 23.64 22.40 7.08
CA PHE A 748 23.91 23.23 5.91
C PHE A 748 23.51 22.47 4.65
N ASP A 749 22.56 23.01 3.89
CA ASP A 749 22.05 22.45 2.65
C ASP A 749 21.49 23.57 1.77
N LEU A 750 22.37 24.16 0.96
CA LEU A 750 22.04 25.12 -0.11
C LEU A 750 22.19 24.45 -1.48
N GLU A 751 21.74 25.10 -2.54
CA GLU A 751 21.94 24.61 -3.91
C GLU A 751 23.43 24.29 -4.17
N ARG A 752 23.68 23.11 -4.76
CA ARG A 752 25.05 22.65 -5.01
C ARG A 752 25.50 23.14 -6.38
N GLU A 753 26.40 24.13 -6.38
CA GLU A 753 27.05 24.67 -7.58
C GLU A 753 28.59 24.56 -7.46
N VAL A 754 29.31 24.45 -8.57
CA VAL A 754 30.78 24.25 -8.58
C VAL A 754 31.52 25.49 -8.08
N ASN A 755 31.02 26.69 -8.43
CA ASN A 755 31.59 27.99 -8.05
C ASN A 755 30.77 28.73 -6.97
N CYS A 756 29.67 28.13 -6.49
CA CYS A 756 28.69 28.77 -5.62
C CYS A 756 28.18 30.11 -6.18
N GLU A 757 27.75 30.14 -7.44
CA GLU A 757 27.22 31.35 -8.09
C GLU A 757 25.70 31.54 -7.97
N PHE A 758 24.96 30.47 -7.67
CA PHE A 758 23.50 30.49 -7.48
C PHE A 758 23.16 30.78 -6.01
N ASP A 759 22.74 29.77 -5.25
CA ASP A 759 22.51 29.92 -3.82
C ASP A 759 23.80 29.76 -3.01
N TYR A 760 24.12 30.76 -2.20
CA TYR A 760 25.31 30.69 -1.38
C TYR A 760 25.19 31.47 -0.08
N VAL A 761 25.99 31.02 0.89
CA VAL A 761 26.30 31.79 2.09
C VAL A 761 27.73 32.30 2.03
N GLU A 762 27.95 33.56 2.37
CA GLU A 762 29.26 34.14 2.55
C GLU A 762 29.48 34.52 4.01
N ILE A 763 30.69 34.27 4.48
CA ILE A 763 31.16 34.75 5.79
C ILE A 763 32.19 35.84 5.55
N TYR A 764 31.98 36.99 6.18
CA TYR A 764 32.93 38.10 6.19
C TYR A 764 33.49 38.29 7.61
N ASP A 765 34.81 38.38 7.72
CA ASP A 765 35.52 38.71 8.97
C ASP A 765 35.49 40.23 9.22
N GLY A 766 34.30 40.74 9.49
CA GLY A 766 34.03 42.15 9.56
C GLY A 766 32.53 42.43 9.53
N GLY A 767 32.16 43.69 9.70
CA GLY A 767 30.76 44.12 9.62
C GLY A 767 30.32 44.50 8.21
N GLU A 768 31.20 44.50 7.21
CA GLU A 768 30.97 45.06 5.87
C GLU A 768 31.29 44.04 4.76
N ILE A 769 30.61 44.18 3.62
CA ILE A 769 30.80 43.32 2.42
C ILE A 769 32.00 43.86 1.63
N LEU A 770 33.19 43.54 2.12
CA LEU A 770 34.47 43.91 1.52
C LEU A 770 35.21 42.64 1.09
N GLU A 771 35.71 42.60 -0.15
CA GLU A 771 36.35 41.42 -0.73
C GLU A 771 37.58 40.95 0.07
N GLU A 772 38.35 41.89 0.63
CA GLU A 772 39.48 41.59 1.50
C GLU A 772 39.10 40.99 2.86
N HIS A 773 37.83 41.10 3.26
CA HIS A 773 37.26 40.51 4.48
C HIS A 773 36.46 39.25 4.20
N ARG A 774 36.25 38.86 2.93
CA ARG A 774 35.52 37.63 2.60
C ARG A 774 36.36 36.42 3.00
N VAL A 775 35.88 35.69 3.99
CA VAL A 775 36.53 34.47 4.48
C VAL A 775 36.39 33.37 3.42
N ALA A 776 35.14 33.10 3.06
CA ALA A 776 34.78 32.10 2.08
C ALA A 776 33.31 32.23 1.69
N ARG A 777 33.02 31.68 0.52
CA ARG A 777 31.68 31.42 0.01
C ARG A 777 31.41 29.92 0.08
N TYR A 778 30.23 29.54 0.56
CA TYR A 778 29.82 28.16 0.71
C TYR A 778 28.45 27.95 0.09
N CYS A 779 28.26 26.81 -0.54
CA CYS A 779 27.02 26.34 -1.11
C CYS A 779 27.02 24.80 -1.05
N GLY A 780 25.94 24.16 -1.50
CA GLY A 780 25.77 22.72 -1.35
C GLY A 780 25.45 22.30 0.08
N ASP A 781 25.71 21.03 0.37
CA ASP A 781 25.29 20.29 1.57
C ASP A 781 26.46 19.95 2.52
N LYS A 782 27.68 20.31 2.12
CA LYS A 782 28.85 20.08 2.96
C LYS A 782 28.91 21.16 4.04
N LEU A 783 28.85 20.73 5.30
CA LEU A 783 29.00 21.60 6.46
C LEU A 783 30.27 22.48 6.36
N PRO A 784 30.11 23.82 6.32
CA PRO A 784 31.24 24.73 6.31
C PRO A 784 32.07 24.60 7.60
N PRO A 785 33.39 24.80 7.53
CA PRO A 785 34.24 24.79 8.71
C PRO A 785 33.82 25.90 9.68
N SER A 786 33.97 25.63 10.98
CA SER A 786 33.75 26.67 11.98
C SER A 786 34.75 27.80 11.82
N PHE A 787 34.27 29.03 11.95
CA PHE A 787 35.07 30.23 11.79
C PHE A 787 34.99 31.07 13.07
N THR A 788 36.08 31.74 13.42
CA THR A 788 36.10 32.69 14.53
C THR A 788 36.69 34.00 14.05
N SER A 789 35.90 35.07 14.12
CA SER A 789 36.31 36.39 13.63
C SER A 789 37.54 36.91 14.37
N THR A 790 38.40 37.63 13.65
CA THR A 790 39.57 38.32 14.23
C THR A 790 39.15 39.60 14.95
N GLY A 791 38.07 40.24 14.47
CA GLY A 791 37.45 41.42 15.06
C GLY A 791 36.18 41.11 15.85
N ARG A 792 35.52 42.16 16.36
CA ARG A 792 34.26 42.05 17.13
C ARG A 792 33.01 41.80 16.29
N SER A 793 33.13 41.81 14.96
CA SER A 793 32.01 41.76 14.04
C SER A 793 32.21 40.64 13.03
N LEU A 794 31.12 39.96 12.71
CA LEU A 794 31.03 38.99 11.63
C LEU A 794 29.76 39.26 10.85
N LEU A 795 29.84 39.22 9.52
CA LEU A 795 28.69 39.32 8.64
C LEU A 795 28.48 37.96 7.96
N LEU A 796 27.26 37.45 8.08
CA LEU A 796 26.78 36.30 7.35
C LEU A 796 25.78 36.78 6.29
N LEU A 797 26.02 36.45 5.04
CA LEU A 797 25.19 36.84 3.90
C LEU A 797 24.66 35.60 3.21
N LEU A 798 23.34 35.42 3.14
CA LEU A 798 22.69 34.42 2.28
C LEU A 798 22.09 35.13 1.07
N ILE A 799 22.41 34.64 -0.12
CA ILE A 799 21.78 35.04 -1.37
C ILE A 799 21.23 33.78 -2.02
N THR A 800 19.98 33.86 -2.50
CA THR A 800 19.35 32.80 -3.28
C THR A 800 18.83 33.32 -4.61
N ASP A 801 18.75 32.46 -5.62
CA ASP A 801 18.36 32.79 -6.98
C ASP A 801 16.88 32.45 -7.28
N GLU A 802 16.47 32.36 -8.55
CA GLU A 802 15.06 32.10 -8.94
C GLU A 802 14.70 30.60 -8.99
N SER A 803 15.62 29.71 -8.60
CA SER A 803 15.53 28.26 -8.79
C SER A 803 15.99 27.49 -7.55
N GLU A 804 15.65 26.20 -7.51
CA GLU A 804 16.36 25.18 -6.72
C GLU A 804 16.55 25.41 -5.22
N GLU A 805 15.44 25.49 -4.50
CA GLU A 805 15.48 25.62 -3.05
C GLU A 805 15.84 24.30 -2.35
N GLN A 806 16.66 24.39 -1.31
CA GLN A 806 17.09 23.27 -0.46
C GLN A 806 16.69 23.50 1.00
N LYS A 807 17.07 22.61 1.92
CA LYS A 807 16.62 22.71 3.31
C LYS A 807 17.12 23.97 4.02
N GLY A 808 18.22 24.55 3.56
CA GLY A 808 18.83 25.72 4.17
C GLY A 808 19.87 25.37 5.24
N PHE A 809 20.08 26.26 6.20
CA PHE A 809 21.08 26.05 7.24
C PHE A 809 20.61 26.46 8.64
N ILE A 810 21.23 25.84 9.63
CA ILE A 810 21.26 26.29 11.02
C ILE A 810 22.69 26.70 11.33
N ALA A 811 22.91 27.98 11.61
CA ALA A 811 24.17 28.51 12.08
C ALA A 811 24.08 28.81 13.57
N GLU A 812 24.99 28.26 14.33
CA GLU A 812 25.20 28.58 15.73
C GLU A 812 26.28 29.64 15.86
N TYR A 813 26.02 30.68 16.62
CA TYR A 813 26.99 31.73 16.88
C TYR A 813 27.12 32.00 18.37
N ARG A 814 28.33 32.35 18.81
CA ARG A 814 28.61 32.75 20.20
C ARG A 814 29.84 33.64 20.27
N SER A 815 29.97 34.36 21.37
CA SER A 815 31.14 35.16 21.69
C SER A 815 32.31 34.29 22.12
N SER A 816 33.43 34.41 21.43
CA SER A 816 34.66 33.63 21.65
C SER A 816 35.89 34.55 21.78
N ILE A 817 37.04 33.96 22.10
CA ILE A 817 38.33 34.63 22.00
C ILE A 817 38.60 34.90 20.50
N PRO A 818 39.09 36.10 20.09
CA PRO A 818 39.34 36.42 18.70
C PRO A 818 40.29 35.43 17.99
N GLY A 819 40.04 35.17 16.70
CA GLY A 819 40.86 34.30 15.86
C GLY A 819 42.26 34.87 15.55
N LYS A 820 43.20 34.02 15.12
CA LYS A 820 44.56 34.42 14.68
C LYS A 820 44.63 34.59 13.16
N ILE A 821 45.30 35.64 12.69
CA ILE A 821 45.47 35.99 11.26
C ILE A 821 46.40 34.97 10.57
N THR A 822 45.99 34.39 9.44
CA THR A 822 46.87 33.50 8.61
C THR A 822 46.85 33.94 7.14
N PRO A 823 48.01 34.18 6.45
CA PRO A 823 48.04 34.65 5.05
C PRO A 823 48.00 33.50 4.01
N LEU A 824 47.23 33.66 2.92
CA LEU A 824 47.10 32.72 1.79
C LEU A 824 48.31 32.78 0.81
N THR A 825 48.82 31.62 0.37
CA THR A 825 49.83 31.49 -0.70
C THR A 825 49.27 30.73 -1.91
N SER A 826 49.51 31.25 -3.12
CA SER A 826 49.09 30.67 -4.40
C SER A 826 50.16 29.73 -4.99
N THR A 827 49.80 28.55 -5.50
CA THR A 827 50.55 27.90 -6.60
C THR A 827 49.69 26.92 -7.40
N THR A 828 49.58 27.18 -8.70
CA THR A 828 49.18 26.27 -9.79
C THR A 828 50.27 25.23 -10.10
N ARG A 829 49.91 23.96 -10.36
CA ARG A 829 50.63 23.02 -11.27
C ARG A 829 49.78 21.78 -11.62
N ARG A 830 49.65 21.46 -12.92
CA ARG A 830 49.06 20.22 -13.49
C ARG A 830 49.94 18.98 -13.23
N PRO A 831 49.36 17.76 -13.16
CA PRO A 831 50.04 16.48 -13.38
C PRO A 831 49.69 15.80 -14.75
N PRO A 832 50.39 14.72 -15.15
CA PRO A 832 50.72 14.37 -16.54
C PRO A 832 49.85 13.26 -17.19
N ARG A 833 49.95 13.13 -18.53
CA ARG A 833 49.43 12.01 -19.35
C ARG A 833 50.44 10.86 -19.41
N GLU A 834 49.97 9.60 -19.40
CA GLU A 834 50.63 8.40 -19.97
C GLU A 834 49.73 7.15 -19.84
N PRO A 835 49.96 6.02 -20.55
CA PRO A 835 50.02 5.81 -22.01
C PRO A 835 49.08 4.67 -22.49
N ILE A 836 48.83 4.59 -23.80
CA ILE A 836 48.14 3.46 -24.47
C ILE A 836 49.16 2.35 -24.76
N ILE A 837 48.86 1.10 -24.43
CA ILE A 837 49.61 -0.09 -24.87
C ILE A 837 48.66 -1.04 -25.62
N ASN A 838 49.11 -1.48 -26.79
CA ASN A 838 48.46 -2.43 -27.69
C ASN A 838 48.95 -3.88 -27.43
N ASN A 839 48.07 -4.84 -27.68
CA ASN A 839 48.26 -6.31 -27.88
C ASN A 839 48.72 -7.18 -26.70
N ASN A 840 47.77 -7.86 -26.03
CA ASN A 840 47.40 -9.28 -26.23
C ASN A 840 46.23 -9.67 -25.34
#